data_AF-A0A924SXJ1-F1
#
_entry.id   AF-A0A924SXJ1-F1
#
_cell.length_a   1.000
_cell.length_b   1.000
_cell.length_c   1.000
_cell.angle_alpha   90.00
_cell.angle_beta   90.00
_cell.angle_gamma   90.00
#
_symmetry.space_group_name_H-M   'P 1'
#
loop_
_entity.id
_entity.type
_entity.pdbx_description
1 polymer ?
#
loop_
_entity_poly.entity_id
_entity_poly.type
_entity_poly.pdbx_seq_one_letter_code
_entity_poly.pdbx_strand_id
1 'polypeptide(L)'
;MKNPLPGQFTLTLALSVACALFIHAASAGGDSPSASPRFEPIPRASGRDEVIPQVDRYLRARYGILPGCSSEALQSIREALDLELRSARKDQRGTDEAFIQSASERLAKVSPHSCVPGQWSLDLLVPKRIFYSMISEELTTPKSKAAQLLRKSHDFLVGLDRDFKLLERLVLKSWAFSVPMGSADMKREATNLHRDGKLLNPTDLSELSVLELSKLSPDPAHPMWSDERQPRKEADLTAKLEKSVSHALSLRSGRPISYQFTQADHVLFFERIKETNTSAKILVKDALGVAWKMKWGIEAQTEPVAQSLILKLGARFAQPVFSNGSTDEVVLILPALPAGSTTSEAGTCKAPAQASTLNECLKRSIFQFNLAPYVRHSGKITADNLSSVLKLLPRESRIATGAASARSLIGRSFVTFHESSVRFEPMKGVMLRKGAVPLSSLGALEDRVTRGLIVFNFWIENLDPKEDNTKNYLISNFSDEHSGIPSAVHPEYVEAQYDLGASLGGFISQGSPNDLKTGKDFISIRSILGKKRIFFKAPMAFYSKAWRRTTYADALWMARKITELSRGDIETAVALSKWADIGQKAWVYKLIERRNGIAEVFNLPLMNNPAPSFSVSLETDREIREVAAHYGISESLILAEIERAGLDRTGLRDELLKAGTIADCSESILIGILERTHYPSGLSRRIGRYVDSDLRERGCHLGDSPRPKGFLNLLSVKFRHSSEKSLTSAEIFARDSELNHR
;
A
#
# COMPACT_ATOMS: atom_id res chain seq x y z
N MET A 1 47.70 17.70 -17.96
CA MET A 1 46.94 18.04 -19.19
C MET A 1 45.51 17.52 -19.03
N LYS A 2 44.55 18.45 -19.06
CA LYS A 2 43.07 18.32 -19.18
C LYS A 2 42.35 17.18 -18.43
N ASN A 3 41.75 17.53 -17.28
CA ASN A 3 40.66 16.79 -16.64
C ASN A 3 39.40 16.80 -17.54
N PRO A 4 38.61 15.71 -17.61
CA PRO A 4 37.30 15.75 -18.26
C PRO A 4 36.26 16.38 -17.33
N LEU A 5 35.44 17.29 -17.88
CA LEU A 5 34.40 18.03 -17.19
C LEU A 5 33.18 17.15 -16.84
N PRO A 6 32.63 17.24 -15.62
CA PRO A 6 31.35 16.62 -15.25
C PRO A 6 30.19 17.54 -15.72
N GLY A 7 30.04 17.70 -17.04
CA GLY A 7 29.13 18.69 -17.61
C GLY A 7 27.89 18.12 -18.30
N GLN A 8 27.97 16.92 -18.87
CA GLN A 8 26.92 16.46 -19.80
C GLN A 8 25.69 15.86 -19.11
N PHE A 9 25.85 15.18 -17.97
CA PHE A 9 24.70 14.52 -17.29
C PHE A 9 23.81 15.50 -16.52
N THR A 10 24.41 16.51 -15.91
CA THR A 10 23.70 17.61 -15.22
C THR A 10 22.90 18.44 -16.23
N LEU A 11 23.42 18.61 -17.45
CA LEU A 11 22.77 19.33 -18.54
C LEU A 11 21.52 18.57 -19.04
N THR A 12 21.60 17.25 -19.22
CA THR A 12 20.46 16.42 -19.67
C THR A 12 19.32 16.38 -18.65
N LEU A 13 19.64 16.33 -17.36
CA LEU A 13 18.64 16.39 -16.29
C LEU A 13 18.02 17.79 -16.16
N ALA A 14 18.84 18.84 -16.25
CA ALA A 14 18.36 20.23 -16.25
C ALA A 14 17.48 20.52 -17.47
N LEU A 15 17.84 20.00 -18.65
CA LEU A 15 17.02 20.09 -19.87
C LEU A 15 15.70 19.32 -19.74
N SER A 16 15.70 18.16 -19.10
CA SER A 16 14.49 17.35 -18.91
C SER A 16 13.51 18.00 -17.93
N VAL A 17 14.01 18.58 -16.84
CA VAL A 17 13.21 19.34 -15.87
C VAL A 17 12.75 20.67 -16.46
N ALA A 18 13.60 21.38 -17.22
CA ALA A 18 13.24 22.60 -17.92
C ALA A 18 12.16 22.33 -18.98
N CYS A 19 12.27 21.27 -19.78
CA CYS A 19 11.22 20.86 -20.73
C CYS A 19 9.90 20.54 -20.02
N ALA A 20 9.92 19.83 -18.89
CA ALA A 20 8.70 19.54 -18.13
C ALA A 20 8.03 20.82 -17.58
N LEU A 21 8.82 21.79 -17.10
CA LEU A 21 8.33 23.09 -16.62
C LEU A 21 7.83 23.98 -17.78
N PHE A 22 8.48 23.93 -18.95
CA PHE A 22 8.09 24.70 -20.14
C PHE A 22 6.80 24.18 -20.78
N ILE A 23 6.61 22.84 -20.82
CA ILE A 23 5.35 22.20 -21.21
C ILE A 23 4.21 22.65 -20.29
N HIS A 24 4.49 22.86 -18.99
CA HIS A 24 3.50 23.33 -18.04
C HIS A 24 3.14 24.80 -18.23
N ALA A 25 4.13 25.67 -18.49
CA ALA A 25 3.91 27.09 -18.75
C ALA A 25 3.13 27.35 -20.07
N ALA A 26 3.43 26.61 -21.13
CA ALA A 26 2.73 26.71 -22.42
C ALA A 26 1.26 26.26 -22.34
N SER A 27 0.94 25.32 -21.45
CA SER A 27 -0.45 24.86 -21.22
C SER A 27 -1.33 25.82 -20.42
N ALA A 28 -0.74 26.84 -19.79
CA ALA A 28 -1.43 27.80 -18.92
C ALA A 28 -1.79 29.13 -19.61
N GLY A 29 -1.32 29.38 -20.84
CA GLY A 29 -1.35 30.71 -21.47
C GLY A 29 -2.18 30.85 -22.75
N GLY A 30 -3.05 29.91 -23.11
CA GLY A 30 -3.86 29.99 -24.33
C GLY A 30 -5.32 30.34 -24.09
N ASP A 31 -5.74 31.54 -24.49
CA ASP A 31 -7.16 31.89 -24.62
C ASP A 31 -7.85 30.96 -25.63
N SER A 32 -8.81 30.18 -25.17
CA SER A 32 -9.62 29.29 -26.02
C SER A 32 -10.67 30.11 -26.77
N PRO A 33 -10.83 29.96 -28.10
CA PRO A 33 -11.97 30.52 -28.79
C PRO A 33 -13.26 29.84 -28.30
N SER A 34 -14.29 30.67 -28.14
CA SER A 34 -15.62 30.30 -27.69
C SER A 34 -16.35 29.39 -28.69
N ALA A 35 -17.11 28.45 -28.14
CA ALA A 35 -18.07 27.54 -28.78
C ALA A 35 -17.49 26.25 -29.41
N SER A 36 -17.61 25.15 -28.66
CA SER A 36 -17.57 23.79 -29.22
C SER A 36 -18.90 23.47 -29.90
N PRO A 37 -18.93 22.91 -31.13
CA PRO A 37 -20.19 22.49 -31.75
C PRO A 37 -20.78 21.30 -31.00
N ARG A 38 -22.11 21.27 -30.87
CA ARG A 38 -22.84 20.14 -30.29
C ARG A 38 -22.72 18.94 -31.24
N PHE A 39 -22.26 17.80 -30.72
CA PHE A 39 -22.26 16.53 -31.44
C PHE A 39 -23.58 15.80 -31.18
N GLU A 40 -24.32 15.50 -32.24
CA GLU A 40 -25.40 14.53 -32.19
C GLU A 40 -24.85 13.09 -32.24
N PRO A 41 -25.54 12.12 -31.62
CA PRO A 41 -25.12 10.73 -31.66
C PRO A 41 -25.20 10.17 -33.08
N ILE A 42 -24.17 9.44 -33.50
CA ILE A 42 -24.11 8.76 -34.80
C ILE A 42 -25.21 7.68 -34.85
N PRO A 43 -26.12 7.69 -35.84
CA PRO A 43 -27.09 6.62 -36.01
C PRO A 43 -26.39 5.31 -36.38
N ARG A 44 -26.94 4.17 -35.94
CA ARG A 44 -26.40 2.84 -36.31
C ARG A 44 -26.54 2.63 -37.83
N ALA A 45 -25.44 2.69 -38.56
CA ALA A 45 -25.37 2.34 -39.97
C ALA A 45 -25.45 0.80 -40.15
N SER A 46 -26.24 0.34 -41.13
CA SER A 46 -26.56 -1.08 -41.35
C SER A 46 -25.74 -1.74 -42.46
N GLY A 47 -24.64 -1.14 -42.94
CA GLY A 47 -23.80 -1.71 -44.00
C GLY A 47 -22.34 -1.24 -43.99
N ARG A 48 -21.42 -2.07 -44.52
CA ARG A 48 -19.96 -1.81 -44.56
C ARG A 48 -19.60 -0.55 -45.36
N ASP A 49 -20.40 -0.19 -46.36
CA ASP A 49 -20.09 0.89 -47.30
C ASP A 49 -20.38 2.31 -46.74
N GLU A 50 -21.17 2.42 -45.67
CA GLU A 50 -21.44 3.70 -44.99
C GLU A 50 -20.47 4.01 -43.83
N VAL A 51 -19.78 2.99 -43.31
CA VAL A 51 -18.86 3.11 -42.17
C VAL A 51 -17.55 3.81 -42.57
N ILE A 52 -17.08 3.56 -43.80
CA ILE A 52 -15.77 4.04 -44.26
C ILE A 52 -15.71 5.58 -44.35
N PRO A 53 -16.71 6.30 -44.90
CA PRO A 53 -16.70 7.77 -44.94
C PRO A 53 -16.86 8.43 -43.56
N GLN A 54 -17.51 7.75 -42.61
CA GLN A 54 -17.74 8.28 -41.25
C GLN A 54 -16.49 8.15 -40.36
N VAL A 55 -15.79 7.01 -40.45
CA VAL A 55 -14.48 6.83 -39.81
C VAL A 55 -13.45 7.79 -40.38
N ASP A 56 -13.48 8.04 -41.70
CA ASP A 56 -12.58 9.01 -42.34
C ASP A 56 -12.83 10.45 -41.85
N ARG A 57 -14.10 10.86 -41.74
CA ARG A 57 -14.49 12.16 -41.17
C ARG A 57 -14.03 12.30 -39.71
N TYR A 58 -14.17 11.24 -38.92
CA TYR A 58 -13.76 11.22 -37.52
C TYR A 58 -12.23 11.35 -37.38
N LEU A 59 -11.45 10.62 -38.18
CA LEU A 59 -9.99 10.69 -38.15
C LEU A 59 -9.47 12.07 -38.59
N ARG A 60 -10.06 12.65 -39.65
CA ARG A 60 -9.75 14.02 -40.10
C ARG A 60 -10.03 15.07 -39.03
N ALA A 61 -11.18 14.98 -38.36
CA ALA A 61 -11.58 15.91 -37.31
C ALA A 61 -10.74 15.76 -36.02
N ARG A 62 -10.34 14.53 -35.67
CA ARG A 62 -9.61 14.23 -34.43
C ARG A 62 -8.12 14.53 -34.54
N TYR A 63 -7.50 14.31 -35.70
CA TYR A 63 -6.05 14.37 -35.89
C TYR A 63 -5.60 15.44 -36.89
N GLY A 64 -6.52 16.27 -37.40
CA GLY A 64 -6.18 17.38 -38.29
C GLY A 64 -5.65 16.96 -39.67
N ILE A 65 -6.09 15.82 -40.19
CA ILE A 65 -5.63 15.28 -41.49
C ILE A 65 -6.23 16.10 -42.63
N LEU A 66 -5.39 16.68 -43.48
CA LEU A 66 -5.81 17.60 -44.56
C LEU A 66 -6.65 16.89 -45.65
N PRO A 67 -7.56 17.61 -46.33
CA PRO A 67 -8.19 17.15 -47.57
C PRO A 67 -7.11 16.90 -48.63
N GLY A 68 -7.08 15.72 -49.26
CA GLY A 68 -6.11 15.38 -50.32
C GLY A 68 -5.05 14.33 -50.00
N CYS A 69 -5.02 13.77 -48.78
CA CYS A 69 -4.16 12.61 -48.48
C CYS A 69 -4.51 11.41 -49.38
N SER A 70 -3.48 10.78 -49.96
CA SER A 70 -3.67 9.58 -50.78
C SER A 70 -4.33 8.47 -49.96
N SER A 71 -5.10 7.63 -50.64
CA SER A 71 -5.77 6.47 -50.05
C SER A 71 -4.77 5.55 -49.33
N GLU A 72 -3.53 5.44 -49.82
CA GLU A 72 -2.45 4.65 -49.21
C GLU A 72 -1.95 5.22 -47.88
N ALA A 73 -1.85 6.54 -47.73
CA ALA A 73 -1.45 7.17 -46.47
C ALA A 73 -2.53 6.98 -45.39
N LEU A 74 -3.81 7.15 -45.77
CA LEU A 74 -4.95 6.91 -44.89
C LEU A 74 -5.09 5.42 -44.51
N GLN A 75 -4.80 4.53 -45.45
CA GLN A 75 -4.78 3.08 -45.20
C GLN A 75 -3.66 2.69 -44.24
N SER A 76 -2.46 3.24 -44.40
CA SER A 76 -1.32 2.98 -43.50
C SER A 76 -1.58 3.46 -42.06
N ILE A 77 -2.21 4.63 -41.91
CA ILE A 77 -2.63 5.17 -40.61
C ILE A 77 -3.73 4.31 -39.98
N ARG A 78 -4.71 3.87 -40.76
CA ARG A 78 -5.77 2.96 -40.30
C ARG A 78 -5.21 1.62 -39.84
N GLU A 79 -4.28 1.03 -40.60
CA GLU A 79 -3.65 -0.24 -40.24
C GLU A 79 -2.83 -0.11 -38.96
N ALA A 80 -2.08 0.98 -38.78
CA ALA A 80 -1.33 1.26 -37.55
C ALA A 80 -2.26 1.39 -36.32
N LEU A 81 -3.37 2.12 -36.45
CA LEU A 81 -4.37 2.28 -35.39
C LEU A 81 -5.10 0.96 -35.06
N ASP A 82 -5.43 0.17 -36.08
CA ASP A 82 -6.10 -1.13 -35.90
C ASP A 82 -5.14 -2.15 -35.24
N LEU A 83 -3.85 -2.08 -35.54
CA LEU A 83 -2.79 -2.84 -34.87
C LEU A 83 -2.61 -2.43 -33.40
N GLU A 84 -2.64 -1.13 -33.09
CA GLU A 84 -2.57 -0.60 -31.73
C GLU A 84 -3.80 -1.03 -30.89
N LEU A 85 -4.99 -0.97 -31.48
CA LEU A 85 -6.24 -1.44 -30.87
C LEU A 85 -6.26 -2.96 -30.63
N ARG A 86 -5.64 -3.75 -31.52
CA ARG A 86 -5.48 -5.20 -31.34
C ARG A 86 -4.46 -5.53 -30.25
N SER A 87 -3.39 -4.75 -30.12
CA SER A 87 -2.41 -4.88 -29.02
C SER A 87 -3.06 -4.60 -27.66
N ALA A 88 -3.85 -3.54 -27.55
CA ALA A 88 -4.57 -3.19 -26.33
C ALA A 88 -5.63 -4.22 -25.90
N ARG A 89 -6.08 -5.09 -26.82
CA ARG A 89 -7.00 -6.20 -26.52
C ARG A 89 -6.28 -7.48 -26.11
N LYS A 90 -4.97 -7.59 -26.32
CA LYS A 90 -4.15 -8.80 -26.06
C LYS A 90 -3.40 -8.72 -24.73
N ASP A 91 -4.03 -8.18 -23.68
CA ASP A 91 -3.52 -8.35 -22.32
C ASP A 91 -3.95 -9.72 -21.77
N GLN A 92 -3.08 -10.73 -21.96
CA GLN A 92 -2.78 -11.69 -20.89
C GLN A 92 -1.55 -12.58 -21.11
N ARG A 93 -0.90 -12.63 -22.30
CA ARG A 93 0.41 -13.30 -22.46
C ARG A 93 1.21 -12.66 -23.60
N GLY A 94 2.30 -11.97 -23.25
CA GLY A 94 3.44 -11.61 -24.11
C GLY A 94 3.14 -10.79 -25.38
N THR A 95 3.54 -9.52 -25.39
CA THR A 95 3.64 -8.73 -26.63
C THR A 95 4.90 -9.11 -27.41
N ASP A 96 4.73 -9.44 -28.68
CA ASP A 96 5.77 -9.88 -29.62
C ASP A 96 6.60 -8.67 -30.11
N GLU A 97 7.91 -8.63 -29.87
CA GLU A 97 8.78 -7.47 -30.19
C GLU A 97 8.84 -7.15 -31.69
N ALA A 98 8.71 -8.17 -32.54
CA ALA A 98 8.60 -7.99 -34.00
C ALA A 98 7.37 -7.15 -34.41
N PHE A 99 6.34 -7.11 -33.57
CA PHE A 99 5.07 -6.42 -33.83
C PHE A 99 5.17 -4.90 -33.67
N ILE A 100 5.86 -4.43 -32.63
CA ILE A 100 6.09 -2.99 -32.37
C ILE A 100 7.06 -2.42 -33.40
N GLN A 101 8.05 -3.21 -33.80
CA GLN A 101 9.00 -2.85 -34.84
C GLN A 101 8.30 -2.65 -36.20
N SER A 102 7.43 -3.58 -36.61
CA SER A 102 6.66 -3.49 -37.86
C SER A 102 5.72 -2.28 -37.91
N ALA A 103 5.06 -1.93 -36.80
CA ALA A 103 4.22 -0.74 -36.72
C ALA A 103 5.03 0.56 -36.84
N SER A 104 6.21 0.61 -36.22
CA SER A 104 7.11 1.76 -36.25
C SER A 104 7.76 1.97 -37.61
N GLU A 105 8.22 0.91 -38.27
CA GLU A 105 8.79 0.96 -39.62
C GLU A 105 7.76 1.41 -40.68
N ARG A 106 6.48 1.06 -40.50
CA ARG A 106 5.40 1.49 -41.38
C ARG A 106 5.03 2.95 -41.18
N LEU A 107 5.00 3.42 -39.93
CA LEU A 107 4.80 4.84 -39.62
C LEU A 107 5.97 5.71 -40.10
N ALA A 108 7.20 5.19 -40.06
CA ALA A 108 8.39 5.88 -40.54
C ALA A 108 8.43 6.08 -42.07
N LYS A 109 7.71 5.24 -42.84
CA LYS A 109 7.58 5.37 -44.31
C LYS A 109 6.57 6.44 -44.75
N VAL A 110 5.77 6.98 -43.83
CA VAL A 110 4.82 8.07 -44.12
C VAL A 110 5.54 9.41 -43.95
N SER A 111 5.87 10.08 -45.06
CA SER A 111 6.46 11.42 -45.01
C SER A 111 5.48 12.42 -44.38
N PRO A 112 5.83 13.12 -43.29
CA PRO A 112 4.89 14.03 -42.61
C PRO A 112 4.47 15.23 -43.45
N HIS A 113 5.23 15.54 -44.50
CA HIS A 113 5.10 16.79 -45.26
C HIS A 113 3.91 16.85 -46.22
N SER A 114 3.17 15.75 -46.41
CA SER A 114 2.03 15.72 -47.33
C SER A 114 0.65 15.71 -46.66
N CYS A 115 0.54 15.57 -45.33
CA CYS A 115 -0.75 15.27 -44.70
C CYS A 115 -1.08 15.96 -43.36
N VAL A 116 -0.13 16.65 -42.71
CA VAL A 116 -0.34 17.31 -41.40
C VAL A 116 0.31 18.70 -41.40
N PRO A 117 -0.36 19.77 -40.92
CA PRO A 117 0.22 21.12 -40.91
C PRO A 117 1.47 21.24 -40.02
N GLY A 118 2.48 21.97 -40.52
CA GLY A 118 3.87 21.99 -40.04
C GLY A 118 4.15 22.49 -38.63
N GLN A 119 3.15 22.92 -37.84
CA GLN A 119 3.39 23.42 -36.47
C GLN A 119 3.14 22.37 -35.37
N TRP A 120 2.27 21.37 -35.61
CA TRP A 120 2.01 20.30 -34.62
C TRP A 120 3.04 19.15 -34.70
N SER A 121 3.76 19.02 -35.82
CA SER A 121 4.76 17.96 -36.00
C SER A 121 6.07 18.20 -35.25
N LEU A 122 6.35 19.45 -34.85
CA LEU A 122 7.59 19.81 -34.14
C LEU A 122 7.40 19.77 -32.62
N ASP A 123 6.28 20.24 -32.08
CA ASP A 123 6.12 20.45 -30.62
C ASP A 123 5.75 19.19 -29.82
N LEU A 124 5.25 18.13 -30.46
CA LEU A 124 4.83 16.89 -29.78
C LEU A 124 5.51 15.62 -30.30
N LEU A 125 5.88 15.61 -31.58
CA LEU A 125 6.45 14.45 -32.25
C LEU A 125 7.97 14.42 -32.19
N VAL A 126 8.66 15.57 -32.16
CA VAL A 126 10.14 15.62 -32.03
C VAL A 126 10.62 15.28 -30.62
N PRO A 127 10.03 15.78 -29.52
CA PRO A 127 10.39 15.36 -28.16
C PRO A 127 10.08 13.87 -27.92
N LYS A 128 8.95 13.37 -28.45
CA LYS A 128 8.65 11.94 -28.44
C LYS A 128 9.64 11.14 -29.26
N ARG A 129 10.04 11.61 -30.45
CA ARG A 129 11.04 10.94 -31.31
C ARG A 129 12.42 10.91 -30.66
N ILE A 130 12.85 11.98 -29.98
CA ILE A 130 14.10 12.02 -29.21
C ILE A 130 14.02 11.05 -28.02
N PHE A 131 12.90 11.04 -27.29
CA PHE A 131 12.68 10.12 -26.18
C PHE A 131 12.63 8.65 -26.65
N TYR A 132 11.97 8.35 -27.77
CA TYR A 132 11.92 7.02 -28.37
C TYR A 132 13.23 6.61 -29.06
N SER A 133 14.01 7.54 -29.61
CA SER A 133 15.34 7.24 -30.16
C SER A 133 16.36 6.96 -29.06
N MET A 134 16.29 7.68 -27.94
CA MET A 134 17.09 7.38 -26.73
C MET A 134 16.73 6.02 -26.13
N ILE A 135 15.43 5.67 -26.11
CA ILE A 135 14.96 4.34 -25.71
C ILE A 135 15.40 3.27 -26.71
N SER A 136 15.36 3.56 -28.02
CA SER A 136 15.75 2.62 -29.08
C SER A 136 17.24 2.29 -29.08
N GLU A 137 18.12 3.23 -28.76
CA GLU A 137 19.57 2.98 -28.68
C GLU A 137 19.94 2.10 -27.47
N GLU A 138 19.32 2.32 -26.30
CA GLU A 138 19.58 1.50 -25.09
C GLU A 138 18.87 0.13 -25.11
N LEU A 139 17.81 -0.05 -25.89
CA LEU A 139 17.09 -1.33 -26.04
C LEU A 139 17.81 -2.36 -26.93
N THR A 140 18.90 -1.98 -27.62
CA THR A 140 19.67 -2.91 -28.47
C THR A 140 20.50 -3.94 -27.69
N THR A 141 20.56 -3.86 -26.34
CA THR A 141 21.22 -4.88 -25.51
C THR A 141 20.19 -5.72 -24.73
N PRO A 142 20.00 -7.03 -25.04
CA PRO A 142 18.72 -7.72 -24.82
C PRO A 142 18.37 -8.09 -23.37
N LYS A 143 19.15 -7.66 -22.36
CA LYS A 143 18.98 -8.07 -20.96
C LYS A 143 19.34 -7.00 -19.93
N SER A 144 19.50 -5.75 -20.35
CA SER A 144 19.96 -4.73 -19.41
C SER A 144 18.84 -4.40 -18.40
N LYS A 145 19.20 -4.41 -17.13
CA LYS A 145 18.33 -3.99 -16.02
C LYS A 145 17.85 -2.54 -16.19
N ALA A 146 18.60 -1.75 -16.97
CA ALA A 146 18.27 -0.38 -17.37
C ALA A 146 17.02 -0.31 -18.26
N ALA A 147 16.88 -1.18 -19.27
CA ALA A 147 15.69 -1.24 -20.12
C ALA A 147 14.42 -1.57 -19.33
N GLN A 148 14.49 -2.52 -18.38
CA GLN A 148 13.37 -2.81 -17.47
C GLN A 148 13.07 -1.64 -16.52
N LEU A 149 14.09 -0.91 -16.07
CA LEU A 149 13.91 0.28 -15.23
C LEU A 149 13.25 1.41 -16.00
N LEU A 150 13.68 1.67 -17.23
CA LEU A 150 13.14 2.71 -18.10
C LEU A 150 11.68 2.43 -18.47
N ARG A 151 11.34 1.17 -18.76
CA ARG A 151 9.95 0.76 -18.99
C ARG A 151 9.08 1.00 -17.75
N LYS A 152 9.56 0.59 -16.56
CA LYS A 152 8.86 0.86 -15.29
C LYS A 152 8.74 2.35 -14.97
N SER A 153 9.77 3.14 -15.26
CA SER A 153 9.75 4.60 -15.07
C SER A 153 8.82 5.28 -16.06
N HIS A 154 8.77 4.83 -17.31
CA HIS A 154 7.82 5.32 -18.32
C HIS A 154 6.37 4.98 -17.93
N ASP A 155 6.08 3.73 -17.55
CA ASP A 155 4.74 3.33 -17.13
C ASP A 155 4.30 4.07 -15.86
N PHE A 156 5.24 4.34 -14.95
CA PHE A 156 5.03 5.18 -13.77
C PHE A 156 4.77 6.65 -14.14
N LEU A 157 5.53 7.23 -15.08
CA LEU A 157 5.36 8.62 -15.52
C LEU A 157 4.11 8.83 -16.37
N VAL A 158 3.73 7.86 -17.21
CA VAL A 158 2.48 7.87 -17.98
C VAL A 158 1.28 7.63 -17.07
N GLY A 159 1.43 6.77 -16.05
CA GLY A 159 0.49 6.66 -14.93
C GLY A 159 0.33 8.00 -14.23
N LEU A 160 1.44 8.64 -13.85
CA LEU A 160 1.45 9.97 -13.24
C LEU A 160 0.82 11.05 -14.13
N ASP A 161 1.09 11.13 -15.43
CA ASP A 161 0.46 12.14 -16.32
C ASP A 161 -1.05 11.89 -16.50
N ARG A 162 -1.45 10.61 -16.60
CA ARG A 162 -2.85 10.22 -16.68
C ARG A 162 -3.60 10.49 -15.37
N ASP A 163 -2.94 10.32 -14.24
CA ASP A 163 -3.47 10.57 -12.89
C ASP A 163 -3.37 12.05 -12.47
N PHE A 164 -2.37 12.80 -12.95
CA PHE A 164 -2.28 14.27 -12.80
C PHE A 164 -3.38 14.97 -13.60
N LYS A 165 -3.72 14.49 -14.81
CA LYS A 165 -4.92 14.94 -15.54
C LYS A 165 -6.23 14.50 -14.89
N LEU A 166 -6.15 13.51 -14.00
CA LEU A 166 -7.23 13.06 -13.12
C LEU A 166 -7.16 13.73 -11.74
N LEU A 167 -6.52 14.91 -11.63
CA LEU A 167 -6.49 15.77 -10.43
C LEU A 167 -7.82 15.69 -9.68
N GLU A 168 -7.76 14.91 -8.61
CA GLU A 168 -8.79 14.29 -7.78
C GLU A 168 -10.12 15.03 -7.73
N ARG A 169 -11.18 14.41 -8.28
CA ARG A 169 -12.52 15.02 -8.34
C ARG A 169 -13.60 14.08 -7.82
N LEU A 170 -14.02 14.30 -6.58
CA LEU A 170 -15.43 14.12 -6.25
C LEU A 170 -16.16 15.38 -6.74
N VAL A 171 -16.67 15.34 -7.98
CA VAL A 171 -17.51 16.42 -8.53
C VAL A 171 -18.91 16.29 -7.94
N LEU A 172 -19.11 16.94 -6.81
CA LEU A 172 -20.43 17.02 -6.18
C LEU A 172 -21.19 18.18 -6.84
N LYS A 173 -22.23 17.85 -7.64
CA LYS A 173 -23.08 18.87 -8.28
C LYS A 173 -23.96 19.57 -7.22
N SER A 174 -24.47 20.74 -7.60
CA SER A 174 -24.86 21.84 -6.71
C SER A 174 -26.01 21.59 -5.72
N TRP A 175 -25.72 21.75 -4.43
CA TRP A 175 -26.37 22.51 -3.32
C TRP A 175 -27.89 22.51 -3.08
N ALA A 176 -28.74 21.85 -3.87
CA ALA A 176 -30.14 21.62 -3.48
C ALA A 176 -30.26 20.39 -2.56
N PHE A 177 -29.50 20.35 -1.47
CA PHE A 177 -29.37 19.16 -0.61
C PHE A 177 -30.64 18.77 0.14
N SER A 178 -31.62 19.67 0.20
CA SER A 178 -32.92 19.50 0.84
C SER A 178 -34.07 19.27 -0.16
N VAL A 179 -33.81 19.28 -1.46
CA VAL A 179 -34.83 19.04 -2.49
C VAL A 179 -34.79 17.54 -2.86
N PRO A 180 -35.95 16.91 -3.08
CA PRO A 180 -36.00 15.57 -3.65
C PRO A 180 -35.15 15.47 -4.92
N MET A 181 -34.37 14.40 -5.03
CA MET A 181 -33.43 14.23 -6.12
C MET A 181 -34.11 14.05 -7.48
N GLY A 182 -35.31 13.46 -7.49
CA GLY A 182 -36.05 13.13 -8.70
C GLY A 182 -35.50 11.90 -9.42
N SER A 183 -36.30 11.35 -10.33
CA SER A 183 -36.06 10.05 -10.97
C SER A 183 -34.82 10.03 -11.89
N ALA A 184 -34.42 11.18 -12.44
CA ALA A 184 -33.28 11.28 -13.33
C ALA A 184 -31.93 11.16 -12.60
N ASP A 185 -31.79 11.83 -11.46
CA ASP A 185 -30.55 11.81 -10.67
C ASP A 185 -30.47 10.56 -9.78
N MET A 186 -31.62 10.00 -9.33
CA MET A 186 -31.66 8.74 -8.58
C MET A 186 -30.96 7.58 -9.32
N LYS A 187 -30.98 7.55 -10.66
CA LYS A 187 -30.25 6.55 -11.47
C LYS A 187 -28.74 6.52 -11.22
N ARG A 188 -28.18 7.55 -10.59
CA ARG A 188 -26.76 7.63 -10.21
C ARG A 188 -26.49 7.19 -8.78
N GLU A 189 -27.53 7.06 -7.95
CA GLU A 189 -27.40 6.69 -6.54
C GLU A 189 -27.20 5.18 -6.36
N ALA A 190 -26.86 4.80 -5.14
CA ALA A 190 -26.79 3.40 -4.75
C ALA A 190 -28.19 2.81 -4.63
N THR A 191 -28.35 1.53 -4.98
CA THR A 191 -29.66 0.86 -5.02
C THR A 191 -29.88 -0.10 -3.86
N ASN A 192 -28.83 -0.48 -3.13
CA ASN A 192 -28.90 -1.41 -2.01
C ASN A 192 -29.19 -0.72 -0.67
N LEU A 193 -30.10 0.26 -0.67
CA LEU A 193 -30.39 1.12 0.47
C LEU A 193 -31.66 0.68 1.16
N HIS A 194 -31.64 0.72 2.50
CA HIS A 194 -32.79 0.32 3.28
C HIS A 194 -33.16 1.37 4.32
N ARG A 195 -34.45 1.36 4.71
CA ARG A 195 -35.01 2.10 5.84
C ARG A 195 -35.87 1.12 6.61
N ASP A 196 -35.68 1.04 7.93
CA ASP A 196 -36.52 0.21 8.80
C ASP A 196 -36.62 -1.27 8.39
N GLY A 197 -35.50 -1.85 7.94
CA GLY A 197 -35.42 -3.25 7.46
C GLY A 197 -35.96 -3.47 6.04
N LYS A 198 -36.53 -2.45 5.39
CA LYS A 198 -37.10 -2.54 4.03
C LYS A 198 -36.16 -1.88 3.01
N LEU A 199 -35.80 -2.63 1.97
CA LEU A 199 -35.12 -2.09 0.80
C LEU A 199 -36.02 -1.09 0.08
N LEU A 200 -35.47 0.07 -0.25
CA LEU A 200 -36.20 1.13 -0.94
C LEU A 200 -36.14 0.91 -2.45
N ASN A 201 -37.28 1.07 -3.11
CA ASN A 201 -37.34 0.98 -4.57
C ASN A 201 -36.89 2.32 -5.21
N PRO A 202 -36.64 2.34 -6.53
CA PRO A 202 -36.21 3.56 -7.24
C PRO A 202 -37.15 4.77 -7.09
N THR A 203 -38.46 4.54 -6.97
CA THR A 203 -39.45 5.60 -6.75
C THR A 203 -39.27 6.19 -5.35
N ASP A 204 -39.21 5.34 -4.31
CA ASP A 204 -38.99 5.77 -2.93
C ASP A 204 -37.71 6.61 -2.81
N LEU A 205 -36.61 6.16 -3.45
CA LEU A 205 -35.33 6.86 -3.43
C LEU A 205 -35.37 8.22 -4.13
N SER A 206 -36.20 8.36 -5.17
CA SER A 206 -36.31 9.60 -5.95
C SER A 206 -37.03 10.73 -5.19
N GLU A 207 -37.83 10.37 -4.19
CA GLU A 207 -38.54 11.31 -3.31
C GLU A 207 -37.64 11.84 -2.19
N LEU A 208 -36.48 11.21 -1.96
CA LEU A 208 -35.55 11.61 -0.91
C LEU A 208 -34.58 12.68 -1.39
N SER A 209 -34.26 13.58 -0.47
CA SER A 209 -33.15 14.50 -0.62
C SER A 209 -31.80 13.79 -0.43
N VAL A 210 -30.72 14.42 -0.90
CA VAL A 210 -29.35 13.91 -0.70
C VAL A 210 -29.03 13.68 0.78
N LEU A 211 -29.50 14.56 1.66
CA LEU A 211 -29.27 14.44 3.10
C LEU A 211 -30.01 13.25 3.69
N GLU A 212 -31.25 13.00 3.27
CA GLU A 212 -32.01 11.83 3.71
C GLU A 212 -31.42 10.53 3.17
N LEU A 213 -31.01 10.51 1.90
CA LEU A 213 -30.32 9.37 1.29
C LEU A 213 -29.03 9.02 2.05
N SER A 214 -28.26 10.02 2.49
CA SER A 214 -27.01 9.83 3.24
C SER A 214 -27.21 9.20 4.63
N LYS A 215 -28.44 9.23 5.16
CA LYS A 215 -28.80 8.61 6.45
C LYS A 215 -29.27 7.16 6.30
N LEU A 216 -29.52 6.71 5.07
CA LEU A 216 -29.89 5.31 4.84
C LEU A 216 -28.68 4.40 5.02
N SER A 217 -28.93 3.18 5.47
CA SER A 217 -27.90 2.16 5.62
C SER A 217 -27.89 1.25 4.39
N PRO A 218 -26.74 0.64 4.05
CA PRO A 218 -26.73 -0.47 3.09
C PRO A 218 -27.59 -1.63 3.60
N ASP A 219 -28.01 -2.54 2.72
CA ASP A 219 -28.75 -3.77 3.06
C ASP A 219 -28.19 -4.44 4.33
N PRO A 220 -29.01 -4.79 5.34
CA PRO A 220 -28.55 -5.50 6.54
C PRO A 220 -27.83 -6.82 6.26
N ALA A 221 -28.11 -7.45 5.11
CA ALA A 221 -27.45 -8.67 4.66
C ALA A 221 -26.15 -8.40 3.87
N HIS A 222 -25.70 -7.15 3.73
CA HIS A 222 -24.54 -6.78 2.92
C HIS A 222 -23.28 -7.58 3.33
N PRO A 223 -22.54 -8.19 2.39
CA PRO A 223 -21.47 -9.12 2.72
C PRO A 223 -20.24 -8.46 3.37
N MET A 224 -20.04 -7.16 3.17
CA MET A 224 -18.93 -6.40 3.76
C MET A 224 -19.31 -5.62 5.02
N TRP A 225 -20.58 -5.24 5.19
CA TRP A 225 -20.95 -4.16 6.12
C TRP A 225 -22.10 -4.59 7.02
N SER A 226 -22.01 -4.23 8.30
CA SER A 226 -23.01 -4.58 9.31
C SER A 226 -24.13 -3.54 9.35
N ASP A 227 -25.35 -3.98 9.68
CA ASP A 227 -26.43 -3.06 10.02
C ASP A 227 -26.08 -2.29 11.30
N GLU A 228 -26.25 -0.97 11.25
CA GLU A 228 -25.97 -0.04 12.34
C GLU A 228 -26.85 -0.27 13.57
N ARG A 229 -28.01 -0.90 13.37
CA ARG A 229 -28.91 -1.30 14.47
C ARG A 229 -28.44 -2.53 15.23
N GLN A 230 -27.54 -3.31 14.64
CA GLN A 230 -26.90 -4.39 15.38
C GLN A 230 -25.67 -3.81 16.08
N PRO A 231 -25.45 -4.11 17.38
CA PRO A 231 -24.22 -3.70 18.04
C PRO A 231 -23.03 -4.12 17.18
N ARG A 232 -21.98 -3.27 17.08
CA ARG A 232 -20.78 -3.54 16.28
C ARG A 232 -20.20 -4.90 16.70
N LYS A 233 -20.55 -5.94 15.95
CA LYS A 233 -20.23 -7.36 16.21
C LYS A 233 -18.79 -7.69 15.78
N GLU A 234 -17.85 -6.77 15.99
CA GLU A 234 -16.41 -7.00 15.72
C GLU A 234 -15.92 -8.31 16.37
N ALA A 235 -16.40 -8.58 17.59
CA ALA A 235 -16.10 -9.80 18.32
C ALA A 235 -16.70 -11.07 17.67
N ASP A 236 -17.80 -10.97 16.92
CA ASP A 236 -18.59 -12.13 16.49
C ASP A 236 -17.90 -12.90 15.37
N LEU A 237 -17.44 -12.26 14.29
CA LEU A 237 -16.80 -13.00 13.19
C LEU A 237 -15.40 -13.52 13.53
N THR A 238 -14.63 -12.78 14.32
CA THR A 238 -13.32 -13.27 14.80
C THR A 238 -13.50 -14.46 15.73
N ALA A 239 -14.41 -14.36 16.73
CA ALA A 239 -14.70 -15.47 17.63
C ALA A 239 -15.32 -16.67 16.91
N LYS A 240 -16.20 -16.44 15.93
CA LYS A 240 -16.72 -17.50 15.05
C LYS A 240 -15.58 -18.18 14.30
N LEU A 241 -14.64 -17.42 13.74
CA LEU A 241 -13.49 -17.99 13.03
C LEU A 241 -12.61 -18.80 13.99
N GLU A 242 -12.34 -18.31 15.20
CA GLU A 242 -11.63 -19.06 16.25
C GLU A 242 -12.34 -20.35 16.63
N LYS A 243 -13.68 -20.32 16.79
CA LYS A 243 -14.51 -21.52 17.02
C LYS A 243 -14.41 -22.49 15.86
N SER A 244 -14.46 -22.00 14.62
CA SER A 244 -14.35 -22.82 13.42
C SER A 244 -12.97 -23.45 13.28
N VAL A 245 -11.89 -22.72 13.59
CA VAL A 245 -10.52 -23.27 13.67
C VAL A 245 -10.44 -24.32 14.78
N SER A 246 -10.93 -24.00 15.99
CA SER A 246 -10.99 -24.90 17.15
C SER A 246 -11.66 -26.24 16.80
N HIS A 247 -12.81 -26.17 16.14
CA HIS A 247 -13.56 -27.34 15.70
C HIS A 247 -12.77 -28.17 14.67
N ALA A 248 -12.24 -27.54 13.62
CA ALA A 248 -11.45 -28.24 12.60
C ALA A 248 -10.19 -28.90 13.18
N LEU A 249 -9.51 -28.25 14.12
CA LEU A 249 -8.37 -28.80 14.83
C LEU A 249 -8.78 -29.95 15.75
N SER A 250 -9.93 -29.84 16.41
CA SER A 250 -10.46 -30.89 17.29
C SER A 250 -10.77 -32.16 16.50
N LEU A 251 -11.45 -32.04 15.34
CA LEU A 251 -11.70 -33.16 14.44
C LEU A 251 -10.41 -33.82 13.96
N ARG A 252 -9.41 -33.04 13.55
CA ARG A 252 -8.14 -33.57 13.05
C ARG A 252 -7.33 -34.29 14.13
N SER A 253 -7.43 -33.83 15.38
CA SER A 253 -6.66 -34.38 16.51
C SER A 253 -7.37 -35.46 17.30
N GLY A 254 -8.69 -35.65 17.12
CA GLY A 254 -9.50 -36.58 17.90
C GLY A 254 -9.75 -36.14 19.35
N ARG A 255 -9.45 -34.88 19.71
CA ARG A 255 -9.65 -34.33 21.05
C ARG A 255 -10.09 -32.87 21.02
N PRO A 256 -10.76 -32.35 22.06
CA PRO A 256 -11.11 -30.93 22.13
C PRO A 256 -9.87 -30.03 22.11
N ILE A 257 -9.89 -29.00 21.25
CA ILE A 257 -8.89 -27.93 21.15
C ILE A 257 -9.61 -26.59 21.20
N SER A 258 -9.19 -25.73 22.13
CA SER A 258 -9.54 -24.30 22.17
C SER A 258 -8.45 -23.51 21.46
N TYR A 259 -8.81 -22.81 20.39
CA TYR A 259 -7.88 -22.01 19.59
C TYR A 259 -8.17 -20.53 19.78
N GLN A 260 -7.13 -19.74 20.06
CA GLN A 260 -7.20 -18.28 20.17
C GLN A 260 -6.08 -17.67 19.34
N PHE A 261 -6.42 -16.70 18.49
CA PHE A 261 -5.45 -16.06 17.62
C PHE A 261 -4.35 -15.34 18.41
N THR A 262 -4.73 -14.66 19.49
CA THR A 262 -3.82 -13.91 20.39
C THR A 262 -2.85 -14.78 21.17
N GLN A 263 -3.00 -16.10 21.14
CA GLN A 263 -2.05 -17.03 21.74
C GLN A 263 -1.23 -17.78 20.68
N ALA A 264 -1.83 -18.01 19.51
CA ALA A 264 -1.26 -18.84 18.46
C ALA A 264 -0.21 -18.10 17.60
N ASP A 265 -0.21 -16.77 17.58
CA ASP A 265 0.70 -15.93 16.80
C ASP A 265 2.09 -15.76 17.42
N HIS A 266 2.29 -16.19 18.67
CA HIS A 266 3.55 -15.97 19.42
C HIS A 266 4.67 -16.96 19.10
N VAL A 267 4.38 -18.24 18.82
CA VAL A 267 5.42 -19.24 18.54
C VAL A 267 5.15 -19.88 17.19
N LEU A 268 5.99 -19.53 16.23
CA LEU A 268 5.82 -19.82 14.82
C LEU A 268 6.97 -20.67 14.30
N PHE A 269 6.65 -21.57 13.37
CA PHE A 269 7.59 -22.46 12.71
C PHE A 269 7.72 -22.02 11.27
N PHE A 270 8.96 -21.76 10.85
CA PHE A 270 9.26 -21.41 9.47
C PHE A 270 8.75 -22.47 8.49
N GLU A 271 8.10 -22.05 7.41
CA GLU A 271 7.72 -22.93 6.30
C GLU A 271 8.50 -22.59 5.03
N ARG A 272 8.39 -21.34 4.54
CA ARG A 272 9.12 -20.89 3.34
C ARG A 272 9.20 -19.38 3.21
N ILE A 273 10.20 -18.90 2.50
CA ILE A 273 10.25 -17.50 2.05
C ILE A 273 9.24 -17.31 0.91
N LYS A 274 8.49 -16.21 0.97
CA LYS A 274 7.58 -15.85 -0.12
C LYS A 274 8.31 -14.96 -1.11
N GLU A 275 8.55 -15.49 -2.31
CA GLU A 275 9.25 -14.77 -3.39
C GLU A 275 8.35 -13.81 -4.19
N THR A 276 7.05 -13.76 -3.87
CA THR A 276 6.07 -12.95 -4.58
C THR A 276 5.62 -11.73 -3.76
N ASN A 277 5.33 -10.63 -4.47
CA ASN A 277 4.65 -9.39 -4.03
C ASN A 277 5.59 -8.20 -3.76
N THR A 278 5.20 -7.31 -2.84
CA THR A 278 5.72 -5.95 -2.66
C THR A 278 6.57 -5.76 -1.40
N SER A 279 6.58 -6.70 -0.45
CA SER A 279 7.27 -6.61 0.85
C SER A 279 7.90 -7.95 1.24
N ALA A 280 8.99 -7.92 2.01
CA ALA A 280 9.64 -9.11 2.54
C ALA A 280 8.71 -9.83 3.53
N LYS A 281 8.49 -11.12 3.28
CA LYS A 281 7.57 -11.93 4.09
C LYS A 281 7.88 -13.41 3.96
N ILE A 282 7.52 -14.15 5.01
CA ILE A 282 7.64 -15.60 5.05
C ILE A 282 6.27 -16.21 5.37
N LEU A 283 6.09 -17.46 4.96
CA LEU A 283 5.01 -18.31 5.45
C LEU A 283 5.53 -19.11 6.64
N VAL A 284 4.68 -19.21 7.64
CA VAL A 284 4.97 -19.87 8.91
C VAL A 284 3.73 -20.65 9.35
N LYS A 285 3.91 -21.54 10.32
CA LYS A 285 2.81 -22.23 10.99
C LYS A 285 2.90 -22.05 12.48
N ASP A 286 1.78 -22.05 13.19
CA ASP A 286 1.83 -22.18 14.64
C ASP A 286 2.10 -23.64 15.08
N ALA A 287 2.16 -23.87 16.38
CA ALA A 287 2.37 -25.20 16.96
C ALA A 287 1.25 -26.20 16.67
N LEU A 288 0.08 -25.73 16.26
CA LEU A 288 -1.06 -26.56 15.82
C LEU A 288 -1.08 -26.70 14.29
N GLY A 289 -0.06 -26.24 13.58
CA GLY A 289 0.06 -26.37 12.14
C GLY A 289 -0.88 -25.49 11.33
N VAL A 290 -1.51 -24.48 11.95
CA VAL A 290 -2.32 -23.47 11.25
C VAL A 290 -1.38 -22.51 10.54
N ALA A 291 -1.70 -22.15 9.29
CA ALA A 291 -0.83 -21.32 8.46
C ALA A 291 -0.99 -19.83 8.79
N TRP A 292 0.15 -19.15 8.80
CA TRP A 292 0.27 -17.72 9.04
C TRP A 292 1.26 -17.10 8.05
N LYS A 293 1.25 -15.78 7.97
CA LYS A 293 2.23 -14.98 7.22
C LYS A 293 2.88 -13.97 8.14
N MET A 294 4.20 -13.97 8.17
CA MET A 294 4.99 -12.99 8.91
C MET A 294 5.57 -11.95 7.94
N LYS A 295 5.46 -10.67 8.29
CA LYS A 295 5.95 -9.51 7.53
C LYS A 295 6.82 -8.61 8.40
N TRP A 296 7.65 -7.81 7.76
CA TRP A 296 8.48 -6.77 8.40
C TRP A 296 8.43 -5.45 7.63
N GLY A 297 9.02 -4.42 8.22
CA GLY A 297 9.16 -3.10 7.60
C GLY A 297 7.90 -2.26 7.71
N ILE A 298 7.74 -1.35 6.75
CA ILE A 298 6.81 -0.22 6.90
C ILE A 298 5.33 -0.59 7.06
N GLU A 299 4.94 -1.79 6.64
CA GLU A 299 3.56 -2.31 6.73
C GLU A 299 3.24 -3.00 8.06
N ALA A 300 4.24 -3.30 8.90
CA ALA A 300 4.04 -4.13 10.07
C ALA A 300 3.04 -3.50 11.05
N GLN A 301 3.23 -2.21 11.36
CA GLN A 301 2.41 -1.48 12.32
C GLN A 301 1.09 -0.94 11.77
N THR A 302 1.02 -0.65 10.48
CA THR A 302 -0.10 0.08 9.88
C THR A 302 -1.29 -0.81 9.56
N GLU A 303 -1.05 -2.04 9.11
CA GLU A 303 -2.10 -2.99 8.73
C GLU A 303 -3.11 -3.28 9.87
N PRO A 304 -2.70 -3.61 11.11
CA PRO A 304 -3.67 -3.85 12.19
C PRO A 304 -4.44 -2.60 12.59
N VAL A 305 -3.82 -1.41 12.54
CA VAL A 305 -4.51 -0.14 12.83
C VAL A 305 -5.60 0.09 11.79
N ALA A 306 -5.27 0.02 10.49
CA ALA A 306 -6.22 0.25 9.42
C ALA A 306 -7.37 -0.78 9.41
N GLN A 307 -7.08 -2.04 9.73
CA GLN A 307 -8.11 -3.08 9.88
C GLN A 307 -9.02 -2.84 11.09
N SER A 308 -8.48 -2.42 12.23
CA SER A 308 -9.33 -2.07 13.37
C SER A 308 -10.18 -0.85 13.09
N LEU A 309 -9.64 0.16 12.40
CA LEU A 309 -10.42 1.34 12.02
C LEU A 309 -11.61 0.97 11.11
N ILE A 310 -11.41 0.16 10.06
CA ILE A 310 -12.52 -0.19 9.15
C ILE A 310 -13.60 -1.05 9.83
N LEU A 311 -13.19 -1.95 10.71
CA LEU A 311 -14.12 -2.74 11.51
C LEU A 311 -14.94 -1.84 12.46
N LYS A 312 -14.31 -0.87 13.13
CA LYS A 312 -14.98 0.14 13.96
C LYS A 312 -15.96 1.01 13.19
N LEU A 313 -15.76 1.21 11.88
CA LEU A 313 -16.69 1.93 11.02
C LEU A 313 -17.93 1.09 10.66
N GLY A 314 -17.86 -0.24 10.78
CA GLY A 314 -18.98 -1.15 10.52
C GLY A 314 -18.67 -2.30 9.57
N ALA A 315 -17.43 -2.44 9.09
CA ALA A 315 -17.07 -3.62 8.31
C ALA A 315 -17.30 -4.89 9.14
N ARG A 316 -17.85 -5.93 8.50
CA ARG A 316 -18.16 -7.22 9.15
C ARG A 316 -16.88 -7.96 9.50
N PHE A 317 -15.91 -7.93 8.58
CA PHE A 317 -14.72 -8.74 8.65
C PHE A 317 -13.48 -7.96 8.23
N ALA A 318 -12.40 -8.23 8.93
CA ALA A 318 -11.04 -7.99 8.49
C ALA A 318 -10.23 -9.22 8.88
N GLN A 319 -9.29 -9.64 8.02
CA GLN A 319 -8.48 -10.80 8.31
C GLN A 319 -7.58 -10.51 9.53
N PRO A 320 -7.56 -11.37 10.57
CA PRO A 320 -6.74 -11.13 11.77
C PRO A 320 -5.26 -10.86 11.45
N VAL A 321 -4.76 -9.71 11.94
CA VAL A 321 -3.37 -9.27 11.87
C VAL A 321 -2.95 -8.77 13.24
N PHE A 322 -1.76 -9.16 13.67
CA PHE A 322 -1.18 -8.80 14.95
C PHE A 322 0.20 -8.20 14.71
N SER A 323 0.52 -7.09 15.38
CA SER A 323 1.89 -6.55 15.41
C SER A 323 2.65 -7.09 16.60
N ASN A 324 3.95 -7.33 16.40
CA ASN A 324 4.90 -7.46 17.48
C ASN A 324 5.58 -6.12 17.74
N GLY A 325 5.61 -5.68 18.99
CA GLY A 325 6.36 -4.51 19.46
C GLY A 325 7.60 -4.89 20.28
N SER A 326 8.23 -3.89 20.89
CA SER A 326 9.44 -4.07 21.72
C SER A 326 9.21 -4.91 22.99
N THR A 327 7.99 -4.99 23.49
CA THR A 327 7.64 -5.74 24.71
C THR A 327 7.02 -7.10 24.44
N ASP A 328 6.41 -7.27 23.27
CA ASP A 328 5.76 -8.51 22.87
C ASP A 328 6.79 -9.41 22.15
N GLU A 329 6.71 -10.73 22.36
CA GLU A 329 7.69 -11.66 21.81
C GLU A 329 7.02 -12.62 20.83
N VAL A 330 7.30 -12.43 19.54
CA VAL A 330 7.10 -13.46 18.52
C VAL A 330 8.40 -14.24 18.35
N VAL A 331 8.33 -15.55 18.52
CA VAL A 331 9.42 -16.51 18.37
C VAL A 331 9.25 -17.27 17.07
N LEU A 332 10.20 -17.12 16.15
CA LEU A 332 10.29 -17.91 14.93
C LEU A 332 11.30 -19.04 15.12
N ILE A 333 10.83 -20.29 15.08
CA ILE A 333 11.64 -21.49 15.10
C ILE A 333 12.00 -21.89 13.66
N LEU A 334 13.30 -21.94 13.38
CA LEU A 334 13.85 -22.27 12.07
C LEU A 334 13.95 -23.78 11.87
N PRO A 335 14.00 -24.29 10.62
CA PRO A 335 14.11 -25.72 10.34
C PRO A 335 15.35 -26.34 11.01
N ALA A 336 15.29 -27.64 11.30
CA ALA A 336 16.46 -28.37 11.78
C ALA A 336 17.52 -28.44 10.67
N LEU A 337 18.79 -28.52 11.07
CA LEU A 337 19.87 -28.85 10.13
C LEU A 337 19.69 -30.30 9.67
N PRO A 338 19.92 -30.61 8.38
CA PRO A 338 20.00 -31.99 7.91
C PRO A 338 21.03 -32.77 8.73
N ALA A 339 20.71 -34.01 9.10
CA ALA A 339 21.64 -34.86 9.84
C ALA A 339 22.96 -35.02 9.07
N GLY A 340 24.10 -34.79 9.74
CA GLY A 340 25.44 -34.87 9.13
C GLY A 340 25.90 -33.62 8.39
N SER A 341 25.06 -32.59 8.24
CA SER A 341 25.48 -31.31 7.65
C SER A 341 26.34 -30.52 8.63
N THR A 342 27.51 -30.06 8.17
CA THR A 342 28.38 -29.18 8.97
C THR A 342 27.83 -27.76 9.02
N THR A 343 28.27 -26.96 9.98
CA THR A 343 27.82 -25.56 10.14
C THR A 343 28.13 -24.68 8.93
N SER A 344 29.02 -25.08 8.03
CA SER A 344 29.35 -24.36 6.78
C SER A 344 28.36 -24.60 5.64
N GLU A 345 27.55 -25.66 5.70
CA GLU A 345 26.44 -25.93 4.77
C GLU A 345 25.09 -25.44 5.32
N ALA A 346 25.11 -24.36 6.11
CA ALA A 346 23.97 -23.88 6.87
C ALA A 346 22.79 -23.43 5.99
N GLY A 347 21.92 -24.39 5.62
CA GLY A 347 20.58 -24.18 5.08
C GLY A 347 20.52 -23.59 3.66
N THR A 348 19.58 -24.07 2.86
CA THR A 348 19.20 -23.38 1.61
C THR A 348 18.15 -22.31 1.91
N CYS A 349 17.86 -21.40 0.99
CA CYS A 349 16.73 -20.46 1.15
C CYS A 349 15.35 -21.13 1.22
N LYS A 350 15.27 -22.42 0.89
CA LYS A 350 14.08 -23.25 1.12
C LYS A 350 13.95 -23.69 2.58
N ALA A 351 15.06 -23.83 3.31
CA ALA A 351 15.12 -24.28 4.69
C ALA A 351 16.29 -23.60 5.44
N PRO A 352 16.18 -22.31 5.79
CA PRO A 352 17.23 -21.56 6.46
C PRO A 352 17.28 -21.95 7.94
N ALA A 353 18.17 -22.88 8.29
CA ALA A 353 18.28 -23.43 9.65
C ALA A 353 18.93 -22.48 10.68
N GLN A 354 19.46 -21.34 10.23
CA GLN A 354 20.11 -20.32 11.07
C GLN A 354 19.59 -18.92 10.73
N ALA A 355 19.62 -18.01 11.70
CA ALA A 355 19.19 -16.62 11.54
C ALA A 355 20.01 -15.88 10.47
N SER A 356 21.31 -16.12 10.43
CA SER A 356 22.24 -15.61 9.41
C SER A 356 21.83 -16.05 8.00
N THR A 357 21.54 -17.35 7.81
CA THR A 357 21.07 -17.89 6.53
C THR A 357 19.75 -17.25 6.10
N LEU A 358 18.79 -17.11 7.03
CA LEU A 358 17.50 -16.47 6.73
C LEU A 358 17.72 -15.01 6.28
N ASN A 359 18.56 -14.26 6.99
CA ASN A 359 18.91 -12.89 6.64
C ASN A 359 19.54 -12.80 5.24
N GLU A 360 20.52 -13.65 4.94
CA GLU A 360 21.17 -13.67 3.62
C GLU A 360 20.19 -14.02 2.50
N CYS A 361 19.26 -14.94 2.73
CA CYS A 361 18.21 -15.25 1.77
C CYS A 361 17.26 -14.08 1.52
N LEU A 362 16.90 -13.32 2.56
CA LEU A 362 16.07 -12.13 2.41
C LEU A 362 16.81 -10.98 1.71
N LYS A 363 18.11 -10.80 1.98
CA LYS A 363 18.97 -9.84 1.26
C LYS A 363 19.17 -10.19 -0.21
N ARG A 364 19.16 -11.48 -0.56
CA ARG A 364 19.24 -11.95 -1.95
C ARG A 364 17.88 -11.95 -2.66
N SER A 365 16.78 -11.83 -1.92
CA SER A 365 15.44 -11.73 -2.49
C SER A 365 15.29 -10.48 -3.36
N ILE A 366 14.22 -10.42 -4.16
CA ILE A 366 13.87 -9.24 -4.97
C ILE A 366 13.70 -7.94 -4.15
N PHE A 367 13.49 -8.07 -2.83
CA PHE A 367 13.34 -6.94 -1.93
C PHE A 367 14.64 -6.46 -1.32
N GLN A 368 15.73 -7.24 -1.41
CA GLN A 368 17.01 -6.94 -0.78
C GLN A 368 16.89 -6.58 0.71
N PHE A 369 15.99 -7.27 1.40
CA PHE A 369 15.60 -6.92 2.76
C PHE A 369 16.63 -7.40 3.77
N ASN A 370 17.10 -6.50 4.62
CA ASN A 370 18.06 -6.80 5.66
C ASN A 370 17.31 -7.07 6.97
N LEU A 371 17.19 -8.35 7.32
CA LEU A 371 16.50 -8.79 8.53
C LEU A 371 17.29 -8.46 9.80
N ALA A 372 18.62 -8.33 9.73
CA ALA A 372 19.47 -8.22 10.92
C ALA A 372 19.03 -7.13 11.92
N PRO A 373 18.67 -5.91 11.51
CA PRO A 373 18.23 -4.86 12.45
C PRO A 373 16.85 -5.13 13.06
N TYR A 374 16.07 -6.04 12.47
CA TYR A 374 14.80 -6.50 13.00
C TYR A 374 14.94 -7.61 14.03
N VAL A 375 16.08 -8.30 14.08
CA VAL A 375 16.33 -9.39 15.02
C VAL A 375 16.64 -8.80 16.39
N ARG A 376 15.81 -9.14 17.38
CA ARG A 376 16.05 -8.78 18.78
C ARG A 376 16.98 -9.78 19.46
N HIS A 377 16.68 -11.07 19.30
CA HIS A 377 17.49 -12.14 19.83
C HIS A 377 17.47 -13.32 18.86
N SER A 378 18.57 -14.06 18.81
CA SER A 378 18.62 -15.35 18.14
C SER A 378 19.53 -16.28 18.90
N GLY A 379 19.20 -17.57 18.92
CA GLY A 379 19.98 -18.56 19.63
C GLY A 379 19.62 -19.98 19.20
N LYS A 380 20.25 -20.95 19.86
CA LYS A 380 19.85 -22.36 19.75
C LYS A 380 18.93 -22.71 20.91
N ILE A 381 17.93 -23.54 20.63
CA ILE A 381 17.10 -24.15 21.67
C ILE A 381 17.95 -25.21 22.37
N THR A 382 18.16 -25.07 23.68
CA THR A 382 18.86 -26.02 24.54
C THR A 382 17.86 -26.64 25.52
N ALA A 383 18.28 -27.66 26.27
CA ALA A 383 17.45 -28.19 27.36
C ALA A 383 17.11 -27.10 28.40
N ASP A 384 18.06 -26.22 28.69
CA ASP A 384 17.94 -25.19 29.73
C ASP A 384 17.02 -24.04 29.35
N ASN A 385 16.98 -23.65 28.07
CA ASN A 385 16.17 -22.51 27.62
C ASN A 385 14.83 -22.91 26.96
N LEU A 386 14.57 -24.21 26.76
CA LEU A 386 13.38 -24.71 26.06
C LEU A 386 12.08 -24.16 26.65
N SER A 387 11.96 -24.14 27.98
CA SER A 387 10.78 -23.63 28.69
C SER A 387 10.58 -22.13 28.47
N SER A 388 11.66 -21.35 28.43
CA SER A 388 11.62 -19.91 28.19
C SER A 388 11.23 -19.58 26.75
N VAL A 389 11.84 -20.27 25.76
CA VAL A 389 11.53 -20.08 24.33
C VAL A 389 10.07 -20.42 24.03
N LEU A 390 9.54 -21.44 24.71
CA LEU A 390 8.18 -21.93 24.52
C LEU A 390 7.18 -21.39 25.55
N LYS A 391 7.56 -20.40 26.36
CA LYS A 391 6.71 -19.88 27.45
C LYS A 391 5.35 -19.40 26.96
N LEU A 392 5.31 -18.85 25.74
CA LEU A 392 4.12 -18.31 25.08
C LEU A 392 3.36 -19.36 24.25
N LEU A 393 3.76 -20.64 24.25
CA LEU A 393 2.94 -21.66 23.62
C LEU A 393 1.60 -21.78 24.35
N PRO A 394 0.46 -21.79 23.61
CA PRO A 394 -0.85 -22.10 24.18
C PRO A 394 -0.82 -23.43 24.92
N ARG A 395 -1.62 -23.58 25.97
CA ARG A 395 -1.67 -24.83 26.77
C ARG A 395 -1.99 -26.04 25.89
N GLU A 396 -2.96 -25.90 25.01
CA GLU A 396 -3.41 -26.90 24.05
C GLU A 396 -2.30 -27.30 23.09
N SER A 397 -1.47 -26.33 22.70
CA SER A 397 -0.27 -26.53 21.90
C SER A 397 0.79 -27.28 22.68
N ARG A 398 1.07 -26.93 23.95
CA ARG A 398 2.02 -27.69 24.79
C ARG A 398 1.61 -29.14 24.93
N ILE A 399 0.30 -29.41 25.09
CA ILE A 399 -0.25 -30.76 25.12
C ILE A 399 -0.08 -31.45 23.76
N ALA A 400 -0.34 -30.76 22.65
CA ALA A 400 -0.20 -31.32 21.29
C ALA A 400 1.26 -31.63 20.94
N THR A 401 2.16 -30.72 21.27
CA THR A 401 3.60 -30.85 21.09
C THR A 401 4.15 -31.96 21.99
N GLY A 402 3.62 -32.11 23.22
CA GLY A 402 4.07 -33.12 24.17
C GLY A 402 5.56 -32.95 24.57
N ALA A 403 6.01 -33.71 25.57
CA ALA A 403 7.40 -33.63 26.01
C ALA A 403 8.39 -34.13 24.93
N ALA A 404 8.01 -35.15 24.17
CA ALA A 404 8.85 -35.74 23.13
C ALA A 404 9.07 -34.81 21.94
N SER A 405 8.02 -34.13 21.44
CA SER A 405 8.17 -33.19 20.32
C SER A 405 8.68 -31.82 20.77
N ALA A 406 8.54 -31.43 22.05
CA ALA A 406 9.29 -30.30 22.59
C ALA A 406 10.80 -30.58 22.63
N ARG A 407 11.22 -31.79 23.03
CA ARG A 407 12.63 -32.20 23.01
C ARG A 407 13.22 -32.28 21.60
N SER A 408 12.42 -32.58 20.58
CA SER A 408 12.90 -32.59 19.18
C SER A 408 13.22 -31.18 18.64
N LEU A 409 12.84 -30.13 19.38
CA LEU A 409 13.22 -28.76 19.06
C LEU A 409 14.63 -28.42 19.55
N ILE A 410 15.20 -29.19 20.48
CA ILE A 410 16.56 -28.98 20.97
C ILE A 410 17.54 -29.06 19.80
N GLY A 411 18.44 -28.09 19.72
CA GLY A 411 19.42 -27.91 18.65
C GLY A 411 18.94 -27.03 17.50
N ARG A 412 17.64 -26.74 17.37
CA ARG A 412 17.12 -25.83 16.34
C ARG A 412 17.41 -24.37 16.69
N SER A 413 17.55 -23.52 15.68
CA SER A 413 17.68 -22.08 15.87
C SER A 413 16.32 -21.43 16.07
N PHE A 414 16.27 -20.41 16.92
CA PHE A 414 15.10 -19.53 17.06
C PHE A 414 15.52 -18.06 16.87
N VAL A 415 14.55 -17.23 16.48
CA VAL A 415 14.72 -15.79 16.23
C VAL A 415 13.53 -15.04 16.81
N THR A 416 13.78 -13.92 17.47
CA THR A 416 12.76 -12.97 17.93
C THR A 416 12.99 -11.61 17.32
N PHE A 417 11.96 -10.76 17.30
CA PHE A 417 11.97 -9.53 16.50
C PHE A 417 11.62 -8.28 17.31
N HIS A 418 12.25 -7.16 16.97
CA HIS A 418 11.86 -5.84 17.48
C HIS A 418 10.53 -5.37 16.89
N GLU A 419 10.34 -5.61 15.60
CA GLU A 419 9.13 -5.26 14.85
C GLU A 419 8.81 -6.39 13.87
N SER A 420 7.55 -6.82 13.84
CA SER A 420 7.02 -7.70 12.79
C SER A 420 5.50 -7.64 12.83
N SER A 421 4.84 -8.13 11.79
CA SER A 421 3.43 -8.46 11.90
C SER A 421 3.14 -9.88 11.45
N VAL A 422 2.16 -10.51 12.09
CA VAL A 422 1.74 -11.88 11.86
C VAL A 422 0.28 -11.84 11.46
N ARG A 423 -0.04 -12.48 10.34
CA ARG A 423 -1.37 -12.48 9.74
C ARG A 423 -1.86 -13.89 9.50
N PHE A 424 -3.07 -14.15 9.93
CA PHE A 424 -3.72 -15.45 9.73
C PHE A 424 -3.87 -15.74 8.24
N GLU A 425 -3.55 -16.96 7.78
CA GLU A 425 -3.84 -17.38 6.40
C GLU A 425 -5.04 -18.33 6.36
N PRO A 426 -5.91 -18.25 5.33
CA PRO A 426 -7.11 -19.09 5.27
C PRO A 426 -6.81 -20.58 5.36
N MET A 427 -7.47 -21.27 6.30
CA MET A 427 -7.34 -22.72 6.52
C MET A 427 -8.40 -23.48 5.71
N LYS A 428 -7.98 -24.48 4.93
CA LYS A 428 -8.89 -25.35 4.17
C LYS A 428 -9.93 -25.98 5.09
N GLY A 429 -11.21 -25.87 4.72
CA GLY A 429 -12.34 -26.39 5.51
C GLY A 429 -12.87 -25.42 6.57
N VAL A 430 -12.15 -24.33 6.87
CA VAL A 430 -12.57 -23.29 7.82
C VAL A 430 -12.87 -21.98 7.11
N MET A 431 -11.94 -21.52 6.27
CA MET A 431 -12.08 -20.28 5.53
C MET A 431 -11.49 -20.46 4.14
N LEU A 432 -12.32 -20.26 3.12
CA LEU A 432 -11.89 -20.33 1.73
C LEU A 432 -11.90 -18.93 1.11
N ARG A 433 -10.71 -18.45 0.74
CA ARG A 433 -10.57 -17.22 -0.05
C ARG A 433 -10.91 -17.51 -1.51
N LYS A 434 -11.97 -16.90 -2.03
CA LYS A 434 -12.51 -17.21 -3.37
C LYS A 434 -12.04 -16.26 -4.48
N GLY A 435 -11.52 -15.07 -4.14
CA GLY A 435 -10.96 -14.16 -5.14
C GLY A 435 -11.04 -12.69 -4.71
N ALA A 436 -10.80 -11.82 -5.68
CA ALA A 436 -11.05 -10.38 -5.54
C ALA A 436 -12.56 -10.08 -5.60
N VAL A 437 -13.00 -9.06 -4.88
CA VAL A 437 -14.33 -8.47 -5.03
C VAL A 437 -14.29 -7.52 -6.23
N PRO A 438 -15.22 -7.62 -7.19
CA PRO A 438 -15.21 -6.80 -8.40
C PRO A 438 -15.66 -5.36 -8.09
N LEU A 439 -14.73 -4.44 -7.81
CA LEU A 439 -15.09 -3.04 -7.52
C LEU A 439 -15.41 -2.20 -8.78
N SER A 440 -15.26 -2.78 -9.97
CA SER A 440 -15.50 -2.11 -11.25
C SER A 440 -16.57 -2.77 -12.13
N SER A 441 -17.29 -3.75 -11.60
CA SER A 441 -18.36 -4.48 -12.30
C SER A 441 -19.37 -5.08 -11.31
N LEU A 442 -20.30 -5.92 -11.81
CA LEU A 442 -21.15 -6.81 -11.00
C LEU A 442 -21.84 -6.15 -9.78
N GLY A 443 -22.61 -5.08 -10.00
CA GLY A 443 -23.39 -4.42 -8.95
C GLY A 443 -22.60 -3.52 -7.99
N ALA A 444 -21.26 -3.61 -7.96
CA ALA A 444 -20.43 -2.71 -7.16
C ALA A 444 -20.55 -1.24 -7.58
N LEU A 445 -20.93 -1.01 -8.84
CA LEU A 445 -21.19 0.31 -9.37
C LEU A 445 -22.46 0.93 -8.79
N GLU A 446 -23.32 0.16 -8.13
CA GLU A 446 -24.59 0.54 -7.49
C GLU A 446 -24.58 0.26 -5.98
N ASP A 447 -23.46 -0.21 -5.44
CA ASP A 447 -23.28 -0.54 -4.03
C ASP A 447 -22.75 0.65 -3.23
N ARG A 448 -23.52 1.09 -2.21
CA ARG A 448 -23.12 2.18 -1.31
C ARG A 448 -21.79 1.93 -0.62
N VAL A 449 -21.54 0.71 -0.14
CA VAL A 449 -20.35 0.42 0.66
C VAL A 449 -19.11 0.62 -0.20
N THR A 450 -19.06 -0.06 -1.35
CA THR A 450 -17.95 0.00 -2.30
C THR A 450 -17.70 1.42 -2.80
N ARG A 451 -18.75 2.19 -3.08
CA ARG A 451 -18.64 3.62 -3.45
C ARG A 451 -18.14 4.48 -2.29
N GLY A 452 -18.64 4.30 -1.08
CA GLY A 452 -18.29 5.09 0.10
C GLY A 452 -16.86 4.83 0.61
N LEU A 453 -16.33 3.62 0.38
CA LEU A 453 -14.99 3.21 0.81
C LEU A 453 -13.85 4.11 0.28
N ILE A 454 -14.07 4.90 -0.77
CA ILE A 454 -13.06 5.89 -1.20
C ILE A 454 -12.75 6.91 -0.09
N VAL A 455 -13.75 7.34 0.69
CA VAL A 455 -13.54 8.31 1.77
C VAL A 455 -12.71 7.70 2.90
N PHE A 456 -12.96 6.42 3.23
CA PHE A 456 -12.14 5.68 4.17
C PHE A 456 -10.68 5.55 3.69
N ASN A 457 -10.48 5.12 2.45
CA ASN A 457 -9.14 4.95 1.88
C ASN A 457 -8.37 6.29 1.82
N PHE A 458 -9.04 7.40 1.50
CA PHE A 458 -8.43 8.72 1.64
C PHE A 458 -8.13 9.07 3.09
N TRP A 459 -9.05 8.81 4.04
CA TRP A 459 -8.83 9.13 5.45
C TRP A 459 -7.55 8.48 6.00
N ILE A 460 -7.30 7.22 5.67
CA ILE A 460 -6.08 6.50 6.09
C ILE A 460 -4.90 6.63 5.11
N GLU A 461 -5.04 7.36 4.00
CA GLU A 461 -4.04 7.45 2.93
C GLU A 461 -3.60 6.07 2.39
N ASN A 462 -4.55 5.18 2.10
CA ASN A 462 -4.25 3.88 1.51
C ASN A 462 -3.82 4.03 0.05
N LEU A 463 -2.56 3.69 -0.22
CA LEU A 463 -1.95 3.85 -1.54
C LEU A 463 -2.22 2.70 -2.49
N ASP A 464 -2.52 1.51 -1.97
CA ASP A 464 -2.74 0.28 -2.75
C ASP A 464 -4.18 -0.26 -2.63
N PRO A 465 -5.24 0.54 -2.83
CA PRO A 465 -6.61 0.07 -2.58
C PRO A 465 -7.20 -0.63 -3.84
N LYS A 466 -6.38 -1.43 -4.52
CA LYS A 466 -6.81 -2.17 -5.74
C LYS A 466 -7.90 -3.20 -5.43
N GLU A 467 -8.62 -3.63 -6.46
CA GLU A 467 -9.64 -4.70 -6.33
C GLU A 467 -9.04 -5.99 -5.78
N ASP A 468 -7.79 -6.25 -6.12
CA ASP A 468 -7.02 -7.36 -5.59
C ASP A 468 -6.66 -7.26 -4.11
N ASN A 469 -7.00 -6.15 -3.48
CA ASN A 469 -6.91 -5.89 -2.05
C ASN A 469 -8.32 -5.74 -1.43
N THR A 470 -9.37 -6.17 -2.13
CA THR A 470 -10.68 -6.47 -1.53
C THR A 470 -10.99 -7.92 -1.81
N LYS A 471 -11.25 -8.72 -0.77
CA LYS A 471 -11.38 -10.18 -0.87
C LYS A 471 -12.71 -10.66 -0.38
N ASN A 472 -13.20 -11.70 -1.05
CA ASN A 472 -14.31 -12.48 -0.57
C ASN A 472 -13.83 -13.79 0.07
N TYR A 473 -14.56 -14.20 1.09
CA TYR A 473 -14.32 -15.38 1.89
C TYR A 473 -15.60 -16.17 2.05
N LEU A 474 -15.47 -17.48 2.04
CA LEU A 474 -16.49 -18.41 2.51
C LEU A 474 -16.02 -18.93 3.87
N ILE A 475 -16.69 -18.52 4.94
CA ILE A 475 -16.37 -18.92 6.31
C ILE A 475 -17.31 -20.06 6.70
N SER A 476 -16.73 -21.20 7.07
CA SER A 476 -17.50 -22.34 7.56
C SER A 476 -18.18 -21.95 8.87
N ASN A 477 -19.47 -22.20 8.95
CA ASN A 477 -20.24 -22.01 10.17
C ASN A 477 -20.46 -23.38 10.84
N PHE A 478 -19.86 -23.59 12.01
CA PHE A 478 -20.03 -24.82 12.80
C PHE A 478 -20.97 -24.60 14.00
N SER A 479 -21.98 -23.73 13.85
CA SER A 479 -22.85 -23.32 14.97
C SER A 479 -23.80 -24.41 15.47
N ASP A 480 -24.09 -25.46 14.71
CA ASP A 480 -25.01 -26.52 15.14
C ASP A 480 -24.29 -27.78 15.64
N GLU A 481 -23.91 -27.77 16.92
CA GLU A 481 -23.48 -28.98 17.64
C GLU A 481 -24.67 -29.88 18.03
N HIS A 482 -25.92 -29.40 17.95
CA HIS A 482 -27.09 -30.13 18.43
C HIS A 482 -27.69 -31.12 17.41
N SER A 483 -27.28 -31.09 16.15
CA SER A 483 -27.95 -31.90 15.12
C SER A 483 -27.35 -33.29 14.95
N GLY A 484 -26.19 -33.61 15.53
CA GLY A 484 -25.55 -34.93 15.42
C GLY A 484 -25.24 -35.39 13.98
N ILE A 485 -25.52 -34.54 13.00
CA ILE A 485 -25.36 -34.79 11.57
C ILE A 485 -24.49 -33.64 11.05
N PRO A 486 -23.36 -33.92 10.39
CA PRO A 486 -22.61 -32.92 9.63
C PRO A 486 -23.41 -32.53 8.38
N SER A 487 -24.59 -31.95 8.56
CA SER A 487 -25.39 -31.39 7.48
C SER A 487 -24.70 -30.11 7.03
N ALA A 488 -24.48 -30.00 5.73
CA ALA A 488 -23.76 -28.92 5.07
C ALA A 488 -24.29 -27.54 5.50
N VAL A 489 -23.69 -26.94 6.52
CA VAL A 489 -23.97 -25.56 6.87
C VAL A 489 -23.41 -24.72 5.73
N HIS A 490 -24.30 -24.02 5.01
CA HIS A 490 -23.90 -23.13 3.93
C HIS A 490 -22.85 -22.15 4.47
N PRO A 491 -21.64 -22.09 3.88
CA PRO A 491 -20.62 -21.20 4.37
C PRO A 491 -21.09 -19.74 4.25
N GLU A 492 -20.79 -18.94 5.25
CA GLU A 492 -21.11 -17.51 5.25
C GLU A 492 -20.21 -16.80 4.24
N TYR A 493 -20.81 -16.13 3.26
CA TYR A 493 -20.08 -15.28 2.32
C TYR A 493 -19.85 -13.91 2.95
N VAL A 494 -18.58 -13.54 3.08
CA VAL A 494 -18.18 -12.23 3.59
C VAL A 494 -17.16 -11.57 2.68
N GLU A 495 -17.18 -10.25 2.65
CA GLU A 495 -16.23 -9.42 1.92
C GLU A 495 -15.42 -8.56 2.91
N ALA A 496 -14.15 -8.32 2.60
CA ALA A 496 -13.28 -7.50 3.43
C ALA A 496 -12.25 -6.75 2.60
N GLN A 497 -11.90 -5.54 3.04
CA GLN A 497 -10.67 -4.90 2.58
C GLN A 497 -9.45 -5.62 3.17
N TYR A 498 -8.40 -5.67 2.38
CA TYR A 498 -7.23 -6.52 2.57
C TYR A 498 -5.95 -5.75 2.31
N ASP A 499 -4.84 -6.19 2.91
CA ASP A 499 -3.50 -5.63 2.66
C ASP A 499 -3.43 -4.09 2.87
N LEU A 500 -4.10 -3.60 3.90
CA LEU A 500 -4.17 -2.17 4.25
C LEU A 500 -2.85 -1.60 4.82
N GLY A 501 -1.74 -2.35 4.78
CA GLY A 501 -0.46 -1.94 5.34
C GLY A 501 0.21 -0.78 4.58
N ALA A 502 -0.17 -0.54 3.33
CA ALA A 502 0.32 0.58 2.53
C ALA A 502 -0.45 1.89 2.83
N SER A 503 -0.57 2.26 4.11
CA SER A 503 -1.39 3.38 4.61
C SER A 503 -0.69 4.18 5.72
N LEU A 504 -1.39 5.15 6.31
CA LEU A 504 -1.01 5.92 7.51
C LEU A 504 0.33 6.65 7.41
N GLY A 505 0.64 7.16 6.21
CA GLY A 505 1.81 7.99 5.94
C GLY A 505 1.69 8.70 4.60
N GLY A 506 2.83 9.02 3.99
CA GLY A 506 2.86 9.62 2.65
C GLY A 506 3.07 8.60 1.52
N PHE A 507 2.97 9.06 0.27
CA PHE A 507 3.11 8.24 -0.95
C PHE A 507 4.36 7.34 -0.98
N ILE A 508 5.50 7.84 -0.49
CA ILE A 508 6.78 7.12 -0.45
C ILE A 508 7.19 6.67 0.96
N SER A 509 6.40 7.02 1.96
CA SER A 509 6.71 6.88 3.38
C SER A 509 5.51 6.38 4.17
N GLN A 510 5.00 5.22 3.74
CA GLN A 510 3.88 4.53 4.40
C GLN A 510 4.21 4.31 5.88
N GLY A 511 3.21 4.50 6.75
CA GLY A 511 3.37 4.41 8.19
C GLY A 511 4.20 5.53 8.82
N SER A 512 4.45 6.65 8.13
CA SER A 512 5.12 7.84 8.67
C SER A 512 4.09 8.87 9.17
N PRO A 513 3.88 9.05 10.49
CA PRO A 513 2.98 10.06 11.02
C PRO A 513 3.34 11.47 10.57
N ASN A 514 4.64 11.74 10.44
CA ASN A 514 5.17 13.04 10.04
C ASN A 514 4.78 13.39 8.59
N ASP A 515 4.63 12.40 7.72
CA ASP A 515 4.26 12.60 6.32
C ASP A 515 2.75 12.46 6.06
N LEU A 516 1.98 12.04 7.08
CA LEU A 516 0.53 11.94 6.98
C LEU A 516 -0.09 13.35 7.01
N LYS A 517 -0.51 13.84 5.84
CA LYS A 517 -1.03 15.20 5.67
C LYS A 517 -2.29 15.44 6.50
N THR A 518 -2.50 16.67 6.99
CA THR A 518 -3.68 17.05 7.77
C THR A 518 -4.26 18.38 7.30
N GLY A 519 -5.43 18.76 7.84
CA GLY A 519 -6.09 20.03 7.55
C GLY A 519 -6.27 20.29 6.05
N LYS A 520 -5.93 21.51 5.62
CA LYS A 520 -6.06 21.94 4.22
C LYS A 520 -5.19 21.13 3.26
N ASP A 521 -4.13 20.47 3.74
CA ASP A 521 -3.23 19.64 2.91
C ASP A 521 -3.68 18.21 2.76
N PHE A 522 -4.71 17.81 3.51
CA PHE A 522 -5.41 16.56 3.33
C PHE A 522 -6.67 16.73 2.47
N ILE A 523 -7.56 17.65 2.86
CA ILE A 523 -8.87 17.84 2.23
C ILE A 523 -9.22 19.34 2.13
N SER A 524 -9.87 19.74 1.04
CA SER A 524 -10.31 21.13 0.85
C SER A 524 -11.55 21.23 -0.05
N ILE A 525 -12.31 22.32 0.08
CA ILE A 525 -13.36 22.70 -0.87
C ILE A 525 -12.78 23.72 -1.85
N ARG A 526 -12.98 23.51 -3.16
CA ARG A 526 -12.69 24.55 -4.17
C ARG A 526 -13.88 24.78 -5.07
N SER A 527 -14.07 26.02 -5.51
CA SER A 527 -15.06 26.36 -6.53
C SER A 527 -14.41 26.30 -7.91
N ILE A 528 -14.92 25.44 -8.80
CA ILE A 528 -14.48 25.36 -10.19
C ILE A 528 -15.70 25.57 -11.07
N LEU A 529 -15.70 26.63 -11.89
CA LEU A 529 -16.83 27.02 -12.75
C LEU A 529 -18.13 27.19 -11.94
N GLY A 530 -18.04 27.88 -10.79
CA GLY A 530 -19.17 28.11 -9.88
C GLY A 530 -19.65 26.88 -9.09
N LYS A 531 -19.02 25.71 -9.28
CA LYS A 531 -19.37 24.47 -8.59
C LYS A 531 -18.34 24.18 -7.51
N LYS A 532 -18.77 24.20 -6.25
CA LYS A 532 -17.96 23.73 -5.12
C LYS A 532 -17.73 22.22 -5.24
N ARG A 533 -16.49 21.78 -5.07
CA ARG A 533 -16.07 20.38 -5.13
C ARG A 533 -15.16 20.07 -3.94
N ILE A 534 -15.20 18.83 -3.50
CA ILE A 534 -14.31 18.31 -2.45
C ILE A 534 -13.07 17.74 -3.12
N PHE A 535 -11.91 18.16 -2.64
CA PHE A 535 -10.60 17.71 -3.08
C PHE A 535 -9.90 17.06 -1.92
N PHE A 536 -9.76 15.74 -1.97
CA PHE A 536 -8.69 15.05 -1.26
C PHE A 536 -7.39 15.35 -2.02
N LYS A 537 -6.28 15.51 -1.30
CA LYS A 537 -4.93 15.79 -1.85
C LYS A 537 -3.96 14.62 -1.65
N ALA A 538 -4.46 13.52 -1.11
CA ALA A 538 -3.70 12.32 -0.81
C ALA A 538 -3.66 11.43 -2.06
N PRO A 539 -2.48 11.20 -2.66
CA PRO A 539 -2.40 10.44 -3.91
C PRO A 539 -2.83 8.99 -3.68
N MET A 540 -3.64 8.44 -4.59
CA MET A 540 -3.94 7.00 -4.63
C MET A 540 -3.42 6.40 -5.94
N ALA A 541 -2.76 5.23 -5.87
CA ALA A 541 -2.23 4.58 -7.06
C ALA A 541 -3.30 3.84 -7.89
N PHE A 542 -4.48 3.60 -7.30
CA PHE A 542 -5.56 2.85 -7.95
C PHE A 542 -6.91 3.51 -7.69
N TYR A 543 -7.77 3.54 -8.73
CA TYR A 543 -9.12 4.07 -8.67
C TYR A 543 -10.11 3.11 -9.36
N SER A 544 -10.97 2.45 -8.59
CA SER A 544 -12.02 1.59 -9.13
C SER A 544 -13.10 2.39 -9.86
N LYS A 545 -13.89 1.75 -10.73
CA LYS A 545 -15.02 2.42 -11.39
C LYS A 545 -16.13 2.78 -10.41
N ALA A 546 -16.34 2.00 -9.35
CA ALA A 546 -17.33 2.33 -8.32
C ALA A 546 -17.00 3.64 -7.62
N TRP A 547 -15.73 3.91 -7.32
CA TRP A 547 -15.35 5.17 -6.69
C TRP A 547 -15.54 6.40 -7.57
N ARG A 548 -15.43 6.21 -8.89
CA ARG A 548 -15.78 7.26 -9.86
C ARG A 548 -17.29 7.55 -9.90
N ARG A 549 -18.11 6.66 -9.32
CA ARG A 549 -19.56 6.80 -9.18
C ARG A 549 -20.00 7.21 -7.78
N THR A 550 -19.08 7.43 -6.84
CA THR A 550 -19.42 7.89 -5.49
C THR A 550 -20.19 9.21 -5.57
N THR A 551 -21.39 9.22 -4.99
CA THR A 551 -22.25 10.41 -4.91
C THR A 551 -21.96 11.21 -3.65
N TYR A 552 -22.58 12.38 -3.50
CA TYR A 552 -22.48 13.13 -2.25
C TYR A 552 -23.06 12.32 -1.08
N ALA A 553 -24.17 11.62 -1.31
CA ALA A 553 -24.84 10.83 -0.28
C ALA A 553 -23.95 9.68 0.20
N ASP A 554 -23.28 8.97 -0.71
CA ASP A 554 -22.34 7.89 -0.37
C ASP A 554 -21.13 8.41 0.42
N ALA A 555 -20.56 9.54 0.00
CA ALA A 555 -19.42 10.15 0.68
C ALA A 555 -19.79 10.71 2.07
N LEU A 556 -20.95 11.36 2.19
CA LEU A 556 -21.47 11.87 3.46
C LEU A 556 -21.80 10.72 4.42
N TRP A 557 -22.34 9.60 3.93
CA TRP A 557 -22.59 8.41 4.74
C TRP A 557 -21.28 7.89 5.38
N MET A 558 -20.22 7.69 4.59
CA MET A 558 -18.93 7.26 5.14
C MET A 558 -18.29 8.34 6.03
N ALA A 559 -18.44 9.62 5.69
CA ALA A 559 -17.98 10.73 6.51
C ALA A 559 -18.63 10.71 7.90
N ARG A 560 -19.94 10.45 8.00
CA ARG A 560 -20.65 10.28 9.28
C ARG A 560 -20.01 9.17 10.10
N LYS A 561 -19.75 8.01 9.50
CA LYS A 561 -19.09 6.88 10.18
C LYS A 561 -17.73 7.25 10.75
N ILE A 562 -16.90 7.94 9.96
CA ILE A 562 -15.58 8.41 10.42
C ILE A 562 -15.73 9.41 11.57
N THR A 563 -16.73 10.31 11.50
CA THR A 563 -17.01 11.26 12.59
C THR A 563 -17.68 10.64 13.82
N GLU A 564 -18.31 9.48 13.70
CA GLU A 564 -18.89 8.77 14.85
C GLU A 564 -17.82 8.07 15.71
N LEU A 565 -16.61 7.87 15.17
CA LEU A 565 -15.50 7.33 15.97
C LEU A 565 -15.11 8.29 17.08
N SER A 566 -15.04 7.75 18.30
CA SER A 566 -14.52 8.47 19.46
C SER A 566 -12.99 8.54 19.44
N ARG A 567 -12.41 9.40 20.29
CA ARG A 567 -10.95 9.40 20.52
C ARG A 567 -10.48 8.03 21.01
N GLY A 568 -11.20 7.43 21.96
CA GLY A 568 -10.87 6.10 22.49
C GLY A 568 -10.91 4.99 21.43
N ASP A 569 -11.81 5.08 20.46
CA ASP A 569 -11.84 4.16 19.31
C ASP A 569 -10.56 4.23 18.48
N ILE A 570 -10.11 5.46 18.17
CA ILE A 570 -8.88 5.70 17.41
C ILE A 570 -7.66 5.27 18.22
N GLU A 571 -7.60 5.60 19.52
CA GLU A 571 -6.52 5.18 20.44
C GLU A 571 -6.44 3.66 20.54
N THR A 572 -7.58 2.98 20.69
CA THR A 572 -7.63 1.51 20.72
C THR A 572 -7.09 0.90 19.43
N ALA A 573 -7.50 1.44 18.28
CA ALA A 573 -7.03 0.95 16.98
C ALA A 573 -5.53 1.20 16.81
N VAL A 574 -5.04 2.38 17.18
CA VAL A 574 -3.62 2.74 17.08
C VAL A 574 -2.76 1.92 18.04
N ALA A 575 -3.25 1.56 19.23
CA ALA A 575 -2.52 0.74 20.19
C ALA A 575 -2.17 -0.66 19.64
N LEU A 576 -2.94 -1.18 18.67
CA LEU A 576 -2.65 -2.47 18.01
C LEU A 576 -1.38 -2.44 17.16
N SER A 577 -0.84 -1.26 16.85
CA SER A 577 0.46 -1.13 16.18
C SER A 577 1.64 -1.59 17.05
N LYS A 578 1.45 -1.62 18.38
CA LYS A 578 2.51 -1.88 19.37
C LYS A 578 3.74 -0.98 19.20
N TRP A 579 3.53 0.20 18.61
CA TRP A 579 4.58 1.17 18.36
C TRP A 579 4.91 1.96 19.64
N ALA A 580 5.98 2.76 19.64
CA ALA A 580 6.29 3.63 20.78
C ALA A 580 5.13 4.59 21.08
N ASP A 581 4.93 4.94 22.34
CA ASP A 581 3.84 5.82 22.79
C ASP A 581 3.84 7.17 22.04
N ILE A 582 5.01 7.72 21.74
CA ILE A 582 5.21 8.91 20.90
C ILE A 582 4.64 8.73 19.48
N GLY A 583 4.85 7.58 18.85
CA GLY A 583 4.32 7.26 17.53
C GLY A 583 2.82 7.07 17.55
N GLN A 584 2.30 6.43 18.60
CA GLN A 584 0.87 6.27 18.82
C GLN A 584 0.18 7.63 19.02
N LYS A 585 0.73 8.50 19.88
CA LYS A 585 0.22 9.87 20.10
C LYS A 585 0.19 10.69 18.81
N ALA A 586 1.25 10.61 18.00
CA ALA A 586 1.31 11.28 16.69
C ALA A 586 0.21 10.78 15.74
N TRP A 587 0.05 9.45 15.59
CA TRP A 587 -1.01 8.91 14.73
C TRP A 587 -2.42 9.24 15.20
N VAL A 588 -2.70 9.15 16.51
CA VAL A 588 -4.01 9.53 17.07
C VAL A 588 -4.32 10.98 16.72
N TYR A 589 -3.37 11.90 16.94
CA TYR A 589 -3.52 13.30 16.57
C TYR A 589 -3.80 13.47 15.07
N LYS A 590 -2.99 12.88 14.19
CA LYS A 590 -3.13 13.02 12.72
C LYS A 590 -4.44 12.44 12.20
N LEU A 591 -4.88 11.28 12.72
CA LEU A 591 -6.15 10.65 12.34
C LEU A 591 -7.35 11.49 12.76
N ILE A 592 -7.31 12.07 13.96
CA ILE A 592 -8.37 12.99 14.43
C ILE A 592 -8.36 14.29 13.62
N GLU A 593 -7.19 14.85 13.27
CA GLU A 593 -7.12 16.02 12.39
C GLU A 593 -7.71 15.75 11.01
N ARG A 594 -7.45 14.57 10.42
CA ARG A 594 -8.06 14.19 9.13
C ARG A 594 -9.55 13.93 9.28
N ARG A 595 -10.00 13.31 10.38
CA ARG A 595 -11.42 13.19 10.73
C ARG A 595 -12.07 14.57 10.81
N ASN A 596 -11.43 15.54 11.46
CA ASN A 596 -11.91 16.92 11.57
C ASN A 596 -11.96 17.62 10.22
N GLY A 597 -10.98 17.40 9.34
CA GLY A 597 -11.01 17.90 7.96
C GLY A 597 -12.20 17.35 7.17
N ILE A 598 -12.51 16.04 7.30
CA ILE A 598 -13.73 15.45 6.73
C ILE A 598 -14.97 16.11 7.34
N ALA A 599 -14.99 16.25 8.67
CA ALA A 599 -16.13 16.82 9.38
C ALA A 599 -16.43 18.27 8.94
N GLU A 600 -15.40 19.11 8.82
CA GLU A 600 -15.53 20.50 8.36
C GLU A 600 -16.13 20.56 6.94
N VAL A 601 -15.59 19.77 6.02
CA VAL A 601 -16.03 19.77 4.62
C VAL A 601 -17.47 19.27 4.45
N PHE A 602 -17.92 18.34 5.29
CA PHE A 602 -19.27 17.77 5.26
C PHE A 602 -20.25 18.40 6.27
N ASN A 603 -19.82 19.44 7.01
CA ASN A 603 -20.58 20.08 8.09
C ASN A 603 -21.07 19.09 9.16
N LEU A 604 -20.14 18.32 9.72
CA LEU A 604 -20.35 17.34 10.79
C LEU A 604 -19.62 17.78 12.08
N PRO A 605 -19.94 17.17 13.24
CA PRO A 605 -19.32 17.55 14.51
C PRO A 605 -17.80 17.38 14.58
N LEU A 606 -17.12 18.45 14.96
CA LEU A 606 -15.67 18.46 15.21
C LEU A 606 -15.35 17.80 16.56
N MET A 607 -14.17 17.18 16.64
CA MET A 607 -13.62 16.63 17.88
C MET A 607 -12.49 17.52 18.36
N ASN A 608 -12.45 17.85 19.66
CA ASN A 608 -11.31 18.57 20.24
C ASN A 608 -10.02 17.75 20.10
N ASN A 609 -8.99 18.39 19.54
CA ASN A 609 -7.74 17.71 19.20
C ASN A 609 -6.52 18.63 19.39
N PRO A 610 -6.18 18.97 20.64
CA PRO A 610 -4.99 19.76 20.90
C PRO A 610 -3.75 19.03 20.36
N ALA A 611 -2.87 19.76 19.68
CA ALA A 611 -1.64 19.21 19.13
C ALA A 611 -0.73 18.75 20.29
N PRO A 612 -0.43 17.44 20.40
CA PRO A 612 0.33 16.93 21.54
C PRO A 612 1.79 17.34 21.42
N SER A 613 2.40 17.68 22.55
CA SER A 613 3.86 17.83 22.68
C SER A 613 4.35 16.99 23.85
N PHE A 614 5.51 16.38 23.71
CA PHE A 614 6.08 15.46 24.69
C PHE A 614 7.59 15.66 24.74
N SER A 615 8.10 15.98 25.93
CA SER A 615 9.53 16.07 26.22
C SER A 615 9.83 15.30 27.50
N VAL A 616 11.05 14.80 27.59
CA VAL A 616 11.58 14.16 28.80
C VAL A 616 12.83 14.86 29.26
N SER A 617 13.06 14.87 30.57
CA SER A 617 14.30 15.41 31.14
C SER A 617 15.40 14.36 31.08
N LEU A 618 16.63 14.79 30.78
CA LEU A 618 17.85 13.98 30.80
C LEU A 618 18.91 14.60 31.72
N GLU A 619 18.48 15.45 32.65
CA GLU A 619 19.35 16.22 33.52
C GLU A 619 20.02 15.32 34.57
N THR A 620 19.23 14.52 35.29
CA THR A 620 19.71 13.68 36.39
C THR A 620 19.82 12.20 36.00
N ASP A 621 20.68 11.44 36.69
CA ASP A 621 20.82 10.01 36.42
C ASP A 621 19.50 9.29 36.62
N ARG A 622 18.74 9.70 37.65
CA ARG A 622 17.41 9.15 37.94
C ARG A 622 16.47 9.29 36.74
N GLU A 623 16.39 10.48 36.13
CA GLU A 623 15.50 10.71 34.97
C GLU A 623 15.96 9.87 33.77
N ILE A 624 17.27 9.76 33.54
CA ILE A 624 17.82 8.86 32.52
C ILE A 624 17.40 7.41 32.78
N ARG A 625 17.44 6.93 34.03
CA ARG A 625 16.96 5.56 34.38
C ARG A 625 15.48 5.37 34.10
N GLU A 626 14.65 6.35 34.47
CA GLU A 626 13.20 6.29 34.26
C GLU A 626 12.87 6.23 32.75
N VAL A 627 13.53 7.06 31.94
CA VAL A 627 13.40 7.05 30.48
C VAL A 627 13.92 5.75 29.86
N ALA A 628 15.10 5.29 30.31
CA ALA A 628 15.70 4.04 29.87
C ALA A 628 14.77 2.84 30.12
N ALA A 629 14.21 2.76 31.32
CA ALA A 629 13.25 1.73 31.69
C ALA A 629 11.95 1.81 30.88
N HIS A 630 11.40 3.02 30.67
CA HIS A 630 10.17 3.23 29.90
C HIS A 630 10.29 2.75 28.45
N TYR A 631 11.43 3.03 27.81
CA TYR A 631 11.68 2.66 26.41
C TYR A 631 12.43 1.34 26.22
N GLY A 632 12.85 0.67 27.29
CA GLY A 632 13.62 -0.56 27.23
C GLY A 632 15.02 -0.40 26.63
N ILE A 633 15.62 0.79 26.77
CA ILE A 633 16.98 1.09 26.27
C ILE A 633 17.98 1.13 27.44
N SER A 634 19.27 1.01 27.14
CA SER A 634 20.32 1.07 28.18
C SER A 634 20.62 2.49 28.61
N GLU A 635 20.77 2.73 29.91
CA GLU A 635 21.22 4.02 30.47
C GLU A 635 22.56 4.47 29.88
N SER A 636 23.50 3.54 29.72
CA SER A 636 24.84 3.83 29.17
C SER A 636 24.77 4.30 27.72
N LEU A 637 23.77 3.84 26.96
CA LEU A 637 23.57 4.28 25.59
C LEU A 637 23.06 5.72 25.53
N ILE A 638 22.18 6.12 26.46
CA ILE A 638 21.72 7.51 26.56
C ILE A 638 22.89 8.42 26.95
N LEU A 639 23.64 8.05 27.99
CA LEU A 639 24.81 8.80 28.45
C LEU A 639 25.88 8.96 27.36
N ALA A 640 26.17 7.89 26.62
CA ALA A 640 27.13 7.93 25.52
C ALA A 640 26.68 8.86 24.39
N GLU A 641 25.38 8.95 24.09
CA GLU A 641 24.87 9.88 23.07
C GLU A 641 24.90 11.34 23.54
N ILE A 642 24.64 11.60 24.83
CA ILE A 642 24.79 12.94 25.43
C ILE A 642 26.25 13.39 25.33
N GLU A 643 27.19 12.54 25.75
CA GLU A 643 28.63 12.81 25.71
C GLU A 643 29.11 13.03 24.27
N ARG A 644 28.73 12.14 23.35
CA ARG A 644 29.08 12.26 21.92
C ARG A 644 28.55 13.56 21.30
N ALA A 645 27.37 14.01 21.72
CA ALA A 645 26.79 15.27 21.25
C ALA A 645 27.42 16.51 21.92
N GLY A 646 28.30 16.34 22.92
CA GLY A 646 28.93 17.44 23.66
C GLY A 646 27.93 18.28 24.45
N LEU A 647 26.82 17.67 24.90
CA LEU A 647 25.76 18.39 25.61
C LEU A 647 26.01 18.43 27.11
N ASP A 648 25.85 19.61 27.70
CA ASP A 648 25.68 19.75 29.14
C ASP A 648 24.32 19.18 29.54
N ARG A 649 24.29 18.41 30.62
CA ARG A 649 23.07 17.80 31.16
C ARG A 649 22.22 18.82 31.92
N THR A 650 22.80 19.90 32.41
CA THR A 650 22.08 20.92 33.20
C THR A 650 20.91 21.50 32.39
N GLY A 651 19.67 21.22 32.82
CA GLY A 651 18.45 21.63 32.12
C GLY A 651 18.20 20.92 30.78
N LEU A 652 18.90 19.83 30.48
CA LEU A 652 18.76 19.10 29.21
C LEU A 652 17.39 18.42 29.12
N ARG A 653 16.61 18.81 28.11
CA ARG A 653 15.33 18.19 27.76
C ARG A 653 15.36 17.69 26.33
N ASP A 654 14.92 16.45 26.14
CA ASP A 654 14.77 15.83 24.83
C ASP A 654 13.31 15.96 24.37
N GLU A 655 13.08 16.71 23.30
CA GLU A 655 11.75 16.93 22.72
C GLU A 655 11.45 15.81 21.71
N LEU A 656 10.56 14.88 22.06
CA LEU A 656 10.29 13.70 21.23
C LEU A 656 9.13 13.91 20.27
N LEU A 657 8.19 14.77 20.66
CA LEU A 657 7.00 15.11 19.90
C LEU A 657 6.72 16.60 20.07
N LYS A 658 6.57 17.32 18.96
CA LYS A 658 6.26 18.76 18.94
C LYS A 658 5.05 19.02 18.07
N ALA A 659 3.98 19.53 18.67
CA ALA A 659 2.73 19.83 17.97
C ALA A 659 2.25 18.68 17.04
N GLY A 660 2.32 17.44 17.53
CA GLY A 660 1.91 16.25 16.79
C GLY A 660 2.88 15.76 15.71
N THR A 661 4.09 16.29 15.66
CA THR A 661 5.19 15.86 14.78
C THR A 661 6.29 15.22 15.63
N ILE A 662 6.70 14.00 15.29
CA ILE A 662 7.78 13.29 15.96
C ILE A 662 9.10 14.00 15.58
N ALA A 663 9.93 14.32 16.57
CA ALA A 663 11.23 14.95 16.33
C ALA A 663 12.10 14.06 15.43
N ASP A 664 12.91 14.68 14.58
CA ASP A 664 13.86 13.94 13.77
C ASP A 664 14.98 13.35 14.64
N CYS A 665 15.62 12.26 14.23
CA CYS A 665 16.75 11.68 14.96
C CYS A 665 17.93 12.66 15.12
N SER A 666 18.01 13.69 14.26
CA SER A 666 19.02 14.76 14.33
C SER A 666 18.71 15.80 15.40
N GLU A 667 17.46 15.85 15.87
CA GLU A 667 16.92 16.80 16.85
C GLU A 667 16.65 16.15 18.21
N SER A 668 16.62 14.81 18.29
CA SER A 668 16.34 14.06 19.51
C SER A 668 17.26 12.87 19.72
N ILE A 669 17.84 12.77 20.91
CA ILE A 669 18.72 11.68 21.34
C ILE A 669 17.94 10.36 21.35
N LEU A 670 16.79 10.36 22.01
CA LEU A 670 15.98 9.16 22.21
C LEU A 670 15.35 8.68 20.92
N ILE A 671 14.88 9.57 20.03
CA ILE A 671 14.42 9.14 18.71
C ILE A 671 15.54 8.45 17.94
N GLY A 672 16.74 9.03 17.93
CA GLY A 672 17.90 8.42 17.28
C GLY A 672 18.24 7.04 17.83
N ILE A 673 18.28 6.90 19.16
CA ILE A 673 18.53 5.61 19.82
C ILE A 673 17.44 4.59 19.46
N LEU A 674 16.17 4.98 19.59
CA LEU A 674 15.02 4.12 19.36
C LEU A 674 14.96 3.60 17.92
N GLU A 675 15.23 4.45 16.93
CA GLU A 675 15.28 4.05 15.51
C GLU A 675 16.44 3.08 15.20
N ARG A 676 17.59 3.24 15.87
CA ARG A 676 18.74 2.34 15.70
C ARG A 676 18.54 0.98 16.38
N THR A 677 17.77 0.93 17.46
CA THR A 677 17.76 -0.24 18.37
C THR A 677 16.42 -0.99 18.45
N HIS A 678 15.29 -0.29 18.35
CA HIS A 678 13.97 -0.87 18.66
C HIS A 678 12.95 -0.71 17.53
N TYR A 679 13.13 0.29 16.66
CA TYR A 679 12.21 0.57 15.56
C TYR A 679 12.99 0.65 14.25
N PRO A 680 13.54 -0.48 13.77
CA PRO A 680 14.33 -0.55 12.54
C PRO A 680 13.57 -0.13 11.27
N SER A 681 12.24 -0.03 11.32
CA SER A 681 11.41 0.56 10.26
C SER A 681 11.35 2.09 10.30
N GLY A 682 11.88 2.69 11.37
CA GLY A 682 11.94 4.12 11.66
C GLY A 682 10.72 4.68 12.38
N LEU A 683 10.89 5.78 13.13
CA LEU A 683 9.87 6.47 13.92
C LEU A 683 9.48 7.79 13.26
N SER A 684 10.44 8.71 13.19
CA SER A 684 10.33 10.05 12.62
C SER A 684 10.38 10.02 11.10
N ARG A 685 11.15 9.07 10.56
CA ARG A 685 11.30 8.81 9.13
C ARG A 685 11.22 7.31 8.89
N ARG A 686 10.39 6.89 7.94
CA ARG A 686 10.27 5.47 7.58
C ARG A 686 11.38 5.04 6.63
N ILE A 687 11.97 3.87 6.90
CA ILE A 687 13.00 3.28 6.05
C ILE A 687 12.32 2.63 4.84
N GLY A 688 12.62 3.19 3.67
CA GLY A 688 12.08 2.70 2.41
C GLY A 688 12.59 1.30 2.09
N ARG A 689 11.74 0.47 1.48
CA ARG A 689 12.06 -0.93 1.13
C ARG A 689 13.34 -1.07 0.30
N TYR A 690 13.61 -0.10 -0.58
CA TYR A 690 14.75 -0.13 -1.50
C TYR A 690 16.08 0.32 -0.89
N VAL A 691 16.04 0.89 0.31
CA VAL A 691 17.22 1.39 1.03
C VAL A 691 17.48 0.61 2.31
N ASP A 692 16.66 -0.41 2.59
CA ASP A 692 16.70 -1.21 3.81
C ASP A 692 18.04 -1.97 4.00
N SER A 693 18.71 -2.29 2.89
CA SER A 693 20.05 -2.90 2.87
C SER A 693 21.18 -1.94 3.25
N ASP A 694 20.99 -0.63 3.09
CA ASP A 694 21.99 0.36 3.51
C ASP A 694 21.81 0.66 4.99
N LEU A 695 22.66 0.05 5.83
CA LEU A 695 22.64 0.28 7.27
C LEU A 695 22.84 1.75 7.63
N ARG A 696 23.48 2.54 6.77
CA ARG A 696 23.59 3.98 7.01
C ARG A 696 22.23 4.61 7.02
N GLU A 697 21.24 4.13 6.27
CA GLU A 697 19.87 4.67 6.26
C GLU A 697 19.09 4.42 7.55
N ARG A 698 19.67 3.70 8.53
CA ARG A 698 19.03 3.38 9.80
C ARG A 698 19.47 4.29 10.93
N GLY A 699 18.58 5.21 11.28
CA GLY A 699 18.78 6.18 12.34
C GLY A 699 19.85 7.22 11.99
N CYS A 700 19.90 8.24 12.83
CA CYS A 700 20.96 9.22 12.83
C CYS A 700 21.28 9.62 14.26
N HIS A 701 22.43 10.22 14.42
CA HIS A 701 22.92 10.74 15.67
C HIS A 701 22.46 12.19 15.83
N LEU A 702 22.25 12.64 17.07
CA LEU A 702 21.97 14.05 17.34
C LEU A 702 23.07 14.92 16.72
N GLY A 703 22.66 15.96 15.98
CA GLY A 703 23.56 16.87 15.26
C GLY A 703 23.98 16.41 13.86
N ASP A 704 23.63 15.18 13.44
CA ASP A 704 23.82 14.77 12.05
C ASP A 704 23.04 15.71 11.13
N SER A 705 23.63 16.04 9.98
CA SER A 705 22.92 16.85 8.99
C SER A 705 21.62 16.16 8.61
N PRO A 706 20.46 16.85 8.69
CA PRO A 706 19.19 16.23 8.35
C PRO A 706 19.30 15.73 6.92
N ARG A 707 19.05 14.43 6.76
CA ARG A 707 19.17 13.83 5.43
C ARG A 707 18.11 14.42 4.51
N PRO A 708 18.44 14.68 3.24
CA PRO A 708 17.48 15.25 2.32
C PRO A 708 16.22 14.38 2.28
N LYS A 709 15.08 14.97 2.65
CA LYS A 709 13.77 14.33 2.58
C LYS A 709 13.38 14.17 1.11
N GLY A 710 13.17 12.94 0.63
CA GLY A 710 12.37 12.70 -0.59
C GLY A 710 13.01 11.96 -1.77
N PHE A 711 12.30 12.03 -2.90
CA PHE A 711 12.47 11.26 -4.15
C PHE A 711 13.86 11.38 -4.78
N LEU A 712 14.58 12.48 -4.55
CA LEU A 712 15.93 12.69 -5.05
C LEU A 712 16.93 11.68 -4.48
N ASN A 713 16.74 11.19 -3.24
CA ASN A 713 17.54 10.10 -2.69
C ASN A 713 17.21 8.75 -3.34
N LEU A 714 15.94 8.53 -3.69
CA LEU A 714 15.52 7.29 -4.34
C LEU A 714 16.07 7.20 -5.78
N LEU A 715 16.19 8.35 -6.46
CA LEU A 715 16.90 8.48 -7.73
C LEU A 715 18.42 8.31 -7.51
N SER A 716 19.03 9.06 -6.59
CA SER A 716 20.49 9.05 -6.40
C SER A 716 21.04 7.68 -5.98
N VAL A 717 20.34 6.95 -5.10
CA VAL A 717 20.72 5.58 -4.68
C VAL A 717 20.60 4.59 -5.84
N LYS A 718 19.52 4.68 -6.64
CA LYS A 718 19.37 3.82 -7.83
C LYS A 718 20.45 4.12 -8.88
N PHE A 719 20.82 5.38 -9.07
CA PHE A 719 21.90 5.75 -10.00
C PHE A 719 23.28 5.30 -9.50
N ARG A 720 23.60 5.43 -8.19
CA ARG A 720 24.86 4.92 -7.60
C ARG A 720 25.02 3.40 -7.71
N HIS A 721 23.96 2.64 -7.40
CA HIS A 721 24.01 1.18 -7.52
C HIS A 721 24.07 0.70 -8.96
N SER A 722 23.53 1.46 -9.92
CA SER A 722 23.68 1.16 -11.34
C SER A 722 25.12 1.42 -11.80
N SER A 723 25.73 2.53 -11.37
CA SER A 723 27.11 2.86 -11.74
C SER A 723 28.15 1.91 -11.13
N GLU A 724 27.99 1.51 -9.87
CA GLU A 724 28.91 0.56 -9.20
C GLU A 724 28.82 -0.85 -9.79
N LYS A 725 27.64 -1.28 -10.23
CA LYS A 725 27.45 -2.58 -10.92
C LYS A 725 27.96 -2.57 -12.35
N SER A 726 27.85 -1.44 -13.07
CA SER A 726 28.47 -1.32 -14.39
C SER A 726 30.00 -1.29 -14.30
N LEU A 727 30.56 -0.68 -13.26
CA LEU A 727 32.02 -0.65 -13.03
C LEU A 727 32.56 -2.04 -12.69
N THR A 728 31.93 -2.77 -11.78
CA THR A 728 32.34 -4.15 -11.46
C THR A 728 32.14 -5.12 -12.64
N SER A 729 31.12 -4.93 -13.47
CA SER A 729 30.93 -5.74 -14.69
C SER A 729 31.99 -5.41 -15.76
N ALA A 730 32.40 -4.14 -15.88
CA ALA A 730 33.48 -3.72 -16.77
C ALA A 730 34.87 -4.20 -16.28
N GLU A 731 35.11 -4.22 -14.96
CA GLU A 731 36.33 -4.76 -14.36
C GLU A 731 36.43 -6.30 -14.50
N ILE A 732 35.31 -7.01 -14.41
CA ILE A 732 35.25 -8.45 -14.70
C ILE A 732 35.51 -8.72 -16.18
N PHE A 733 34.92 -7.92 -17.08
CA PHE A 733 35.16 -8.04 -18.53
C PHE A 733 36.60 -7.70 -18.92
N ALA A 734 37.23 -6.72 -18.24
CA ALA A 734 38.64 -6.37 -18.44
C ALA A 734 39.59 -7.47 -17.94
N ARG A 735 39.26 -8.14 -16.82
CA ARG A 735 40.04 -9.29 -16.31
C ARG A 735 39.90 -10.54 -17.17
N ASP A 736 38.71 -10.82 -17.69
CA ASP A 736 38.49 -11.95 -18.63
C ASP A 736 39.13 -11.69 -20.00
N SER A 737 39.29 -10.42 -20.39
CA SER A 737 40.06 -10.01 -21.58
C SER A 737 41.57 -10.19 -21.41
N GLU A 738 42.11 -9.97 -20.21
CA GLU A 738 43.54 -10.19 -19.91
C GLU A 738 43.91 -11.68 -19.79
N LEU A 739 42.99 -12.51 -19.29
CA LEU A 739 43.17 -13.96 -19.18
C LEU A 739 43.06 -14.71 -20.50
N ASN A 740 42.42 -14.12 -21.52
CA ASN A 740 42.36 -14.68 -22.88
C ASN A 740 43.51 -14.20 -23.80
N HIS A 741 44.37 -13.31 -23.31
CA HIS A 741 45.54 -12.80 -24.03
C HIS A 741 46.90 -13.19 -23.40
N ARG A 742 46.89 -14.09 -22.41
CA ARG A 742 48.05 -14.86 -21.95
C ARG A 742 47.81 -16.33 -22.21
#